data_AF-A0A836EV41-F1
#
_entry.id   AF-A0A836EV41-F1
#
_cell.length_a   1.000
_cell.length_b   1.000
_cell.length_c   1.000
_cell.angle_alpha   90.00
_cell.angle_beta   90.00
_cell.angle_gamma   90.00
#
_symmetry.space_group_name_H-M   'P 1'
#
loop_
_entity.id
_entity.type
_entity.pdbx_description
1 polymer ?
#
loop_
_entity_poly.entity_id
_entity_poly.type
_entity_poly.pdbx_seq_one_letter_code
_entity_poly.pdbx_strand_id
1 'polypeptide(L)'
;MRKFKMKKRLLWCGFTFAVVLLILMISTESNIIQRIPFLDVTTVNDIRCYDEVSTTKSSLDFDSETNYIDKPTSGRNIFFHETSCFGDEGLTLNARQACAIESAARMNPSMTVYLLFISKSEFSNSTREIVRHLLNYSNVRIRHIDPQKYVKETPLDAWYTSGVLKKSHWPVSHMSDILRYLTLWKYGGIYLDLDVVVTSSLENLTNFAGAEDWDDVAAGVMGFDMSKLGRRVADACVRDLRKNFRGDVWGNNGPGVITRTLQKLCATTYARDMTTNRCHGFTVYSPSVFYPIHYKKWKKYFEIKDSNVTLKILNKAKAIHVWNNLSKAEKVRVNSNVPYAVIARNYCPHSVFTSLKNDRRICWIMKTSVIIEQLRAICRTLVDYVTIVLRLVANEHWTKSSAVMRKQRAFFVLCCLLGLMIIVCIFWEDLSMILFTVISADHVSCWYGSSDPDIMELGEGEWDEQMLIPSRCIFFHETTCSPPNLTPQQACAVESSARNNRNLNVFLLFFATKQFSEKSKRYIKILETYDNIYIRRIRLSTYIIDTPIEDWFWTNIRRLWENKDWLHKDFHDYVRMLTLWKFGGVSLNLNSVVLTSLDKLTTFTGVQDNRDMSVGVFGVDTSTNFGRNFIDACMEIIKSTNANSYLRYNITRVITEAVWKLCYQRNDKECRQFTIYSPEKFYPSFPDSREVHTNKTRAKEMLKIEKNAMTIHLLNNYNRSTEAWLSNVIAFKMAAEQNCPKIYNVILLRVSRTLTTRNSTVLLSHSTRIGQLSTLDVMAQRIFKGDNDNYNGITIDSVEETCDNKIFTQRLKDSLEQWIKDKRRTIWFRVHIPHTEWIPILTGHGFIFHHSKEEYVMLYRWLPTNEECNVPKYAHTYLGVGAFVFNKNTCEILVIKEKYAPTKASWKLPGGYVEPGEDIETAAKREVLEETGIQADFKCLISFRHGHDYSFGCSDIYMIAYLTPQNFEIDKCKREISECKWMKLGDFMQHPEVHANNKTLAAKTIDFLQHQMGIVANYGVHPITKKQICVYSVQNTDSENTSVE
;
A
#
# COMPACT_ATOMS: atom_id res chain seq x y z
N MET A 1 67.35 -13.60 42.26
CA MET A 1 65.91 -13.75 42.59
C MET A 1 65.11 -12.46 42.81
N ARG A 2 65.65 -11.24 42.61
CA ARG A 2 64.87 -9.97 42.68
C ARG A 2 64.44 -9.36 41.32
N LYS A 3 65.09 -9.72 40.20
CA LYS A 3 64.73 -9.20 38.85
C LYS A 3 63.57 -9.94 38.14
N PHE A 4 63.14 -11.11 38.62
CA PHE A 4 62.09 -11.92 37.98
C PHE A 4 60.67 -11.66 38.54
N LYS A 5 60.54 -11.08 39.75
CA LYS A 5 59.24 -10.71 40.36
C LYS A 5 58.69 -9.36 39.87
N MET A 6 59.53 -8.47 39.33
CA MET A 6 59.10 -7.16 38.81
C MET A 6 58.41 -7.24 37.44
N LYS A 7 58.86 -8.14 36.54
CA LYS A 7 58.26 -8.28 35.19
C LYS A 7 56.84 -8.83 35.23
N LYS A 8 56.52 -9.76 36.14
CA LYS A 8 55.16 -10.29 36.31
C LYS A 8 54.17 -9.27 36.89
N ARG A 9 54.63 -8.38 37.78
CA ARG A 9 53.78 -7.29 38.32
C ARG A 9 53.51 -6.20 37.28
N LEU A 10 54.48 -5.85 36.43
CA LEU A 10 54.24 -4.91 35.32
C LEU A 10 53.26 -5.46 34.28
N LEU A 11 53.35 -6.75 33.94
CA LEU A 11 52.41 -7.38 33.00
C LEU A 11 51.00 -7.48 33.58
N TRP A 12 50.85 -7.80 34.87
CA TRP A 12 49.54 -7.80 35.53
C TRP A 12 48.96 -6.40 35.67
N CYS A 13 49.78 -5.39 35.99
CA CYS A 13 49.32 -3.99 36.04
C CYS A 13 48.89 -3.48 34.64
N GLY A 14 49.64 -3.84 33.59
CA GLY A 14 49.29 -3.50 32.21
C GLY A 14 48.01 -4.20 31.74
N PHE A 15 47.81 -5.46 32.12
CA PHE A 15 46.58 -6.20 31.81
C PHE A 15 45.37 -5.65 32.57
N THR A 16 45.50 -5.35 33.87
CA THR A 16 44.40 -4.72 34.63
C THR A 16 44.10 -3.30 34.15
N PHE A 17 45.11 -2.53 33.73
CA PHE A 17 44.92 -1.19 33.17
C PHE A 17 44.21 -1.26 31.81
N ALA A 18 44.56 -2.23 30.95
CA ALA A 18 43.87 -2.46 29.69
C ALA A 18 42.42 -2.90 29.88
N VAL A 19 42.14 -3.77 30.87
CA VAL A 19 40.78 -4.22 31.21
C VAL A 19 39.96 -3.08 31.81
N VAL A 20 40.54 -2.22 32.65
CA VAL A 20 39.85 -1.03 33.20
C VAL A 20 39.59 0.01 32.11
N LEU A 21 40.52 0.23 31.17
CA LEU A 21 40.28 1.07 29.99
C LEU A 21 39.18 0.50 29.09
N LEU A 22 39.16 -0.83 28.90
CA LEU A 22 38.11 -1.49 28.13
C LEU A 22 36.75 -1.37 28.83
N ILE A 23 36.69 -1.54 30.15
CA ILE A 23 35.46 -1.37 30.96
C ILE A 23 35.02 0.10 30.98
N LEU A 24 35.94 1.07 31.05
CA LEU A 24 35.61 2.49 30.95
C LEU A 24 35.12 2.87 29.55
N MET A 25 35.71 2.32 28.49
CA MET A 25 35.26 2.54 27.11
C MET A 25 33.89 1.89 26.84
N ILE A 26 33.61 0.74 27.46
CA ILE A 26 32.32 0.03 27.34
C ILE A 26 31.25 0.66 28.26
N SER A 27 31.65 1.26 29.39
CA SER A 27 30.74 1.88 30.37
C SER A 27 30.34 3.32 30.03
N THR A 28 30.89 3.93 28.97
CA THR A 28 30.58 5.32 28.57
C THR A 28 29.66 5.45 27.36
N GLU A 29 29.02 4.38 26.88
CA GLU A 29 27.86 4.50 25.99
C GLU A 29 26.59 4.85 26.78
N SER A 30 26.56 6.05 27.35
CA SER A 30 25.38 6.92 27.51
C SER A 30 25.69 8.09 28.48
N ASN A 31 25.57 9.32 27.96
CA ASN A 31 25.34 10.56 28.71
C ASN A 31 26.50 11.39 29.30
N ILE A 32 27.71 11.45 28.72
CA ILE A 32 28.66 12.56 29.02
C ILE A 32 29.46 13.01 27.78
N ILE A 33 28.82 13.74 26.85
CA ILE A 33 29.52 14.66 25.90
C ILE A 33 28.91 16.07 25.99
N GLN A 34 28.30 16.43 27.12
CA GLN A 34 27.99 17.83 27.44
C GLN A 34 28.47 18.13 28.85
N ARG A 35 29.59 18.88 28.93
CA ARG A 35 30.20 19.58 30.08
C ARG A 35 31.62 19.10 30.42
N ILE A 36 32.59 19.50 29.59
CA ILE A 36 33.96 19.83 30.03
C ILE A 36 34.38 21.11 29.30
N PRO A 37 34.50 22.26 30.00
CA PRO A 37 34.80 23.56 29.37
C PRO A 37 36.30 23.82 29.24
N PHE A 38 37.10 22.86 28.72
CA PHE A 38 38.55 23.09 28.57
C PHE A 38 39.26 22.32 27.43
N LEU A 39 38.52 21.71 26.50
CA LEU A 39 39.09 21.18 25.26
C LEU A 39 38.33 21.79 24.09
N ASP A 40 38.76 22.98 23.69
CA ASP A 40 38.38 23.64 22.45
C ASP A 40 39.01 22.85 21.29
N VAL A 41 38.34 21.78 20.87
CA VAL A 41 38.55 21.21 19.54
C VAL A 41 37.66 22.02 18.62
N THR A 42 38.22 23.10 18.07
CA THR A 42 37.69 23.78 16.90
C THR A 42 37.53 22.75 15.77
N THR A 43 36.36 22.12 15.65
CA THR A 43 36.00 21.39 14.45
C THR A 43 35.93 22.42 13.33
N VAL A 44 36.94 22.37 12.47
CA VAL A 44 37.23 23.31 11.39
C VAL A 44 36.00 23.43 10.47
N ASN A 45 35.24 24.52 10.60
CA ASN A 45 34.23 24.96 9.63
C ASN A 45 34.96 25.49 8.37
N ASP A 46 35.64 24.59 7.67
CA ASP A 46 36.46 24.96 6.53
C ASP A 46 35.62 25.16 5.27
N ILE A 47 35.84 26.28 4.58
CA ILE A 47 35.25 26.54 3.25
C ILE A 47 36.29 26.50 2.13
N ARG A 48 37.45 25.87 2.37
CA ARG A 48 38.50 25.64 1.37
C ARG A 48 37.98 24.98 0.08
N CYS A 49 36.92 24.16 0.16
CA CYS A 49 36.35 23.51 -1.01
C CYS A 49 35.73 24.47 -2.03
N TYR A 50 35.43 25.72 -1.64
CA TYR A 50 34.88 26.73 -2.56
C TYR A 50 35.92 27.24 -3.56
N ASP A 51 37.21 27.10 -3.25
CA ASP A 51 38.32 27.57 -4.08
C ASP A 51 38.90 26.47 -4.98
N GLU A 52 38.35 25.25 -4.98
CA GLU A 52 38.89 24.10 -5.73
C GLU A 52 38.58 24.18 -7.25
N VAL A 53 39.60 23.98 -8.08
CA VAL A 53 39.53 24.20 -9.55
C VAL A 53 38.93 23.00 -10.30
N SER A 54 37.86 23.24 -11.08
CA SER A 54 37.82 22.94 -12.53
C SER A 54 38.42 21.69 -13.21
N THR A 55 38.64 20.50 -12.64
CA THR A 55 39.30 19.43 -13.44
C THR A 55 38.43 18.81 -14.54
N THR A 56 37.10 18.98 -14.53
CA THR A 56 36.17 18.46 -15.55
C THR A 56 35.18 19.54 -16.01
N LYS A 57 34.92 19.65 -17.32
CA LYS A 57 33.77 20.41 -17.85
C LYS A 57 32.52 19.59 -17.60
N SER A 58 31.82 19.85 -16.50
CA SER A 58 30.60 19.12 -16.12
C SER A 58 29.37 19.74 -16.77
N SER A 59 28.44 18.93 -17.26
CA SER A 59 27.13 19.38 -17.77
C SER A 59 26.25 20.04 -16.69
N LEU A 60 26.64 19.92 -15.42
CA LEU A 60 25.94 20.49 -14.26
C LEU A 60 26.36 21.93 -13.93
N ASP A 61 27.35 22.49 -14.62
CA ASP A 61 27.80 23.87 -14.37
C ASP A 61 26.74 24.90 -14.81
N PHE A 62 26.30 25.70 -13.83
CA PHE A 62 25.24 26.70 -14.01
C PHE A 62 25.62 27.80 -15.02
N ASP A 63 26.90 28.21 -15.03
CA ASP A 63 27.40 29.33 -15.85
C ASP A 63 28.06 28.88 -17.18
N SER A 64 27.84 27.64 -17.64
CA SER A 64 28.45 27.14 -18.89
C SER A 64 27.77 27.72 -20.15
N GLU A 65 28.57 28.09 -21.16
CA GLU A 65 28.07 28.70 -22.41
C GLU A 65 27.13 27.77 -23.21
N THR A 66 27.19 26.46 -22.97
CA THR A 66 26.34 25.44 -23.62
C THR A 66 24.93 25.33 -23.03
N ASN A 67 24.66 25.94 -21.87
CA ASN A 67 23.41 25.76 -21.09
C ASN A 67 22.41 26.93 -21.22
N TYR A 68 22.37 27.64 -22.35
CA TYR A 68 21.52 28.84 -22.54
C TYR A 68 20.01 28.58 -22.35
N ILE A 69 19.55 27.34 -22.60
CA ILE A 69 18.15 26.90 -22.45
C ILE A 69 17.75 26.72 -20.98
N ASP A 70 18.72 26.62 -20.07
CA ASP A 70 18.51 26.23 -18.68
C ASP A 70 18.69 27.37 -17.65
N LYS A 71 18.91 28.60 -18.15
CA LYS A 71 18.95 29.79 -17.29
C LYS A 71 17.56 30.08 -16.70
N PRO A 72 17.46 30.42 -15.40
CA PRO A 72 16.17 30.66 -14.75
C PRO A 72 15.35 31.74 -15.47
N THR A 73 14.09 31.43 -15.79
CA THR A 73 13.16 32.42 -16.36
C THR A 73 12.68 33.37 -15.28
N SER A 74 12.53 34.66 -15.57
CA SER A 74 12.19 35.68 -14.58
C SER A 74 10.94 35.33 -13.75
N GLY A 75 11.10 35.17 -12.43
CA GLY A 75 10.01 35.09 -11.45
C GLY A 75 9.30 33.74 -11.30
N ARG A 76 9.58 32.73 -12.12
CA ARG A 76 8.94 31.39 -12.03
C ARG A 76 9.87 30.29 -11.52
N ASN A 77 10.67 30.62 -10.50
CA ASN A 77 11.65 29.69 -9.94
C ASN A 77 11.52 29.55 -8.42
N ILE A 78 11.84 28.37 -7.92
CA ILE A 78 12.07 28.06 -6.51
C ILE A 78 13.54 27.65 -6.36
N PHE A 79 14.25 28.21 -5.39
CA PHE A 79 15.67 27.95 -5.16
C PHE A 79 15.93 27.33 -3.79
N PHE A 80 16.80 26.33 -3.78
CA PHE A 80 17.42 25.72 -2.61
C PHE A 80 18.95 25.84 -2.73
N HIS A 81 19.64 26.01 -1.61
CA HIS A 81 21.11 26.08 -1.56
C HIS A 81 21.69 25.01 -0.65
N GLU A 82 22.62 24.21 -1.17
CA GLU A 82 23.48 23.32 -0.38
C GLU A 82 24.91 23.89 -0.33
N THR A 83 25.33 24.36 0.84
CA THR A 83 26.57 25.12 1.01
C THR A 83 27.68 24.35 1.74
N SER A 84 27.45 23.10 2.12
CA SER A 84 28.44 22.30 2.84
C SER A 84 29.60 21.89 1.93
N CYS A 85 30.79 21.75 2.50
CA CYS A 85 31.93 21.11 1.83
C CYS A 85 31.88 19.59 2.00
N PHE A 86 32.22 18.84 0.95
CA PHE A 86 32.23 17.37 0.96
C PHE A 86 33.59 16.80 0.55
N GLY A 87 34.05 15.75 1.24
CA GLY A 87 35.29 15.04 0.93
C GLY A 87 35.13 13.92 -0.10
N ASP A 88 36.02 12.93 -0.10
CA ASP A 88 36.08 11.80 -1.07
C ASP A 88 34.77 11.02 -1.26
N GLU A 89 33.85 11.07 -0.27
CA GLU A 89 32.56 10.39 -0.36
C GLU A 89 31.53 11.10 -1.25
N GLY A 90 31.73 12.36 -1.62
CA GLY A 90 30.80 13.10 -2.49
C GLY A 90 29.77 13.98 -1.77
N LEU A 91 29.09 14.84 -2.54
CA LEU A 91 27.92 15.62 -2.11
C LEU A 91 26.85 14.68 -1.52
N THR A 92 26.42 14.97 -0.29
CA THR A 92 25.46 14.13 0.45
C THR A 92 24.17 14.90 0.72
N LEU A 93 23.07 14.44 0.13
CA LEU A 93 21.72 14.97 0.39
C LEU A 93 20.96 13.95 1.24
N ASN A 94 20.51 14.35 2.43
CA ASN A 94 19.72 13.46 3.28
C ASN A 94 18.24 13.44 2.87
N ALA A 95 17.50 12.45 3.38
CA ALA A 95 16.08 12.25 3.05
C ALA A 95 15.19 13.47 3.35
N ARG A 96 15.48 14.22 4.42
CA ARG A 96 14.70 15.41 4.78
C ARG A 96 14.94 16.55 3.80
N GLN A 97 16.19 16.73 3.39
CA GLN A 97 16.56 17.71 2.38
C GLN A 97 15.97 17.37 1.01
N ALA A 98 15.99 16.08 0.65
CA ALA A 98 15.35 15.61 -0.57
C ALA A 98 13.82 15.80 -0.53
N CYS A 99 13.18 15.59 0.62
CA CYS A 99 11.75 15.86 0.81
C CYS A 99 11.40 17.34 0.65
N ALA A 100 12.25 18.26 1.12
CA ALA A 100 12.05 19.70 0.87
C ALA A 100 11.97 20.01 -0.64
N ILE A 101 12.87 19.43 -1.43
CA ILE A 101 12.91 19.63 -2.90
C ILE A 101 11.72 18.95 -3.58
N GLU A 102 11.44 17.69 -3.25
CA GLU A 102 10.35 16.92 -3.85
C GLU A 102 8.98 17.57 -3.57
N SER A 103 8.74 17.97 -2.32
CA SER A 103 7.48 18.64 -1.96
C SER A 103 7.29 19.96 -2.69
N ALA A 104 8.36 20.76 -2.85
CA ALA A 104 8.31 21.98 -3.64
C ALA A 104 8.01 21.70 -5.12
N ALA A 105 8.64 20.69 -5.71
CA ALA A 105 8.43 20.30 -7.11
C ALA A 105 6.99 19.83 -7.37
N ARG A 106 6.44 19.00 -6.47
CA ARG A 106 5.08 18.46 -6.59
C ARG A 106 4.01 19.52 -6.39
N MET A 107 4.19 20.41 -5.41
CA MET A 107 3.17 21.42 -5.08
C MET A 107 3.20 22.64 -6.00
N ASN A 108 4.25 22.78 -6.83
CA ASN A 108 4.44 23.90 -7.75
C ASN A 108 4.83 23.43 -9.17
N PRO A 109 3.95 22.65 -9.86
CA PRO A 109 4.25 22.08 -11.17
C PRO A 109 4.54 23.13 -12.26
N SER A 110 4.11 24.38 -12.10
CA SER A 110 4.35 25.46 -13.07
C SER A 110 5.63 26.27 -12.83
N MET A 111 6.33 26.00 -11.72
CA MET A 111 7.59 26.65 -11.35
C MET A 111 8.77 25.69 -11.51
N THR A 112 9.94 26.22 -11.90
CA THR A 112 11.19 25.45 -11.95
C THR A 112 11.87 25.45 -10.59
N VAL A 113 12.20 24.26 -10.07
CA VAL A 113 12.85 24.05 -8.78
C VAL A 113 14.34 23.80 -8.99
N TYR A 114 15.17 24.73 -8.51
CA TYR A 114 16.63 24.64 -8.58
C TYR A 114 17.23 24.24 -7.24
N LEU A 115 18.02 23.16 -7.22
CA LEU A 115 18.99 22.89 -6.17
C LEU A 115 20.35 23.38 -6.65
N LEU A 116 20.87 24.44 -6.04
CA LEU A 116 22.20 24.96 -6.33
C LEU A 116 23.17 24.52 -5.23
N PHE A 117 24.28 23.90 -5.63
CA PHE A 117 25.33 23.46 -4.71
C PHE A 117 26.68 24.06 -5.10
N ILE A 118 27.52 24.34 -4.10
CA ILE A 118 28.81 25.05 -4.31
C ILE A 118 30.03 24.15 -4.19
N SER A 119 29.92 22.99 -3.55
CA SER A 119 31.05 22.07 -3.42
C SER A 119 31.25 21.32 -4.72
N LYS A 120 32.46 21.37 -5.26
CA LYS A 120 32.84 20.67 -6.48
C LYS A 120 33.10 19.18 -6.22
N SER A 121 32.04 18.43 -5.96
CA SER A 121 32.14 17.00 -5.68
C SER A 121 31.06 16.24 -6.44
N GLU A 122 31.37 15.02 -6.88
CA GLU A 122 30.34 14.13 -7.42
C GLU A 122 29.32 13.79 -6.32
N PHE A 123 28.11 13.39 -6.72
CA PHE A 123 27.15 12.87 -5.74
C PHE A 123 27.68 11.57 -5.14
N SER A 124 27.62 11.49 -3.82
CA SER A 124 27.88 10.25 -3.08
C SER A 124 27.00 9.12 -3.60
N ASN A 125 27.45 7.86 -3.50
CA ASN A 125 26.64 6.71 -3.92
C ASN A 125 25.24 6.70 -3.27
N SER A 126 25.13 7.13 -2.02
CA SER A 126 23.85 7.27 -1.30
C SER A 126 22.99 8.46 -1.75
N THR A 127 23.56 9.40 -2.49
CA THR A 127 22.83 10.57 -3.02
C THR A 127 22.47 10.40 -4.49
N ARG A 128 23.20 9.58 -5.25
CA ARG A 128 22.93 9.33 -6.68
C ARG A 128 21.51 8.85 -6.94
N GLU A 129 21.01 7.92 -6.13
CA GLU A 129 19.62 7.45 -6.24
C GLU A 129 18.61 8.56 -5.92
N ILE A 130 18.82 9.29 -4.83
CA ILE A 130 17.96 10.42 -4.45
C ILE A 130 17.91 11.45 -5.59
N VAL A 131 19.08 11.80 -6.13
CA VAL A 131 19.22 12.74 -7.25
C VAL A 131 18.54 12.23 -8.50
N ARG A 132 18.71 10.96 -8.85
CA ARG A 132 18.01 10.33 -10.00
C ARG A 132 16.49 10.49 -9.85
N HIS A 133 15.94 10.23 -8.66
CA HIS A 133 14.52 10.41 -8.41
C HIS A 133 14.07 11.86 -8.46
N LEU A 134 14.85 12.79 -7.90
CA LEU A 134 14.56 14.21 -8.00
C LEU A 134 14.58 14.70 -9.46
N LEU A 135 15.47 14.16 -10.29
CA LEU A 135 15.55 14.50 -11.72
C LEU A 135 14.43 13.87 -12.57
N ASN A 136 13.66 12.90 -12.07
CA ASN A 136 12.45 12.43 -12.75
C ASN A 136 11.35 13.51 -12.78
N TYR A 137 11.41 14.50 -11.89
CA TYR A 137 10.53 15.66 -11.97
C TYR A 137 11.00 16.59 -13.08
N SER A 138 10.15 16.77 -14.09
CA SER A 138 10.47 17.59 -15.26
C SER A 138 10.80 19.05 -14.91
N ASN A 139 10.28 19.55 -13.79
CA ASN A 139 10.50 20.89 -13.26
C ASN A 139 11.65 21.00 -12.25
N VAL A 140 12.42 19.93 -11.99
CA VAL A 140 13.60 19.99 -11.09
C VAL A 140 14.90 20.15 -11.89
N ARG A 141 15.81 20.97 -11.38
CA ARG A 141 17.14 21.24 -11.92
C ARG A 141 18.17 21.24 -10.80
N ILE A 142 19.26 20.50 -10.96
CA ILE A 142 20.34 20.44 -9.97
C ILE A 142 21.62 20.96 -10.62
N ARG A 143 22.21 22.02 -10.06
CA ARG A 143 23.31 22.75 -10.70
C ARG A 143 24.40 23.13 -9.73
N HIS A 144 25.63 23.05 -10.22
CA HIS A 144 26.81 23.53 -9.53
C HIS A 144 26.99 25.03 -9.81
N ILE A 145 27.23 25.82 -8.76
CA ILE A 145 27.56 27.24 -8.86
C ILE A 145 28.96 27.49 -8.30
N ASP A 146 29.79 28.18 -9.07
CA ASP A 146 31.09 28.68 -8.63
C ASP A 146 30.86 29.99 -7.86
N PRO A 147 31.11 30.05 -6.54
CA PRO A 147 30.83 31.24 -5.73
C PRO A 147 31.48 32.53 -6.26
N GLN A 148 32.72 32.46 -6.74
CA GLN A 148 33.45 33.63 -7.22
C GLN A 148 32.82 34.17 -8.50
N LYS A 149 32.42 33.29 -9.42
CA LYS A 149 31.68 33.69 -10.64
C LYS A 149 30.27 34.14 -10.32
N TYR A 150 29.60 33.46 -9.39
CA TYR A 150 28.20 33.73 -9.06
C TYR A 150 28.03 35.07 -8.35
N VAL A 151 29.04 35.56 -7.61
CA VAL A 151 28.99 36.89 -6.97
C VAL A 151 29.45 38.02 -7.89
N LYS A 152 30.12 37.69 -9.00
CA LYS A 152 30.62 38.68 -9.97
C LYS A 152 29.49 39.56 -10.51
N GLU A 153 29.82 40.83 -10.77
CA GLU A 153 28.91 41.85 -11.30
C GLU A 153 27.69 42.14 -10.39
N THR A 154 27.85 41.90 -9.09
CA THR A 154 26.82 42.19 -8.10
C THR A 154 27.33 43.17 -7.04
N PRO A 155 26.45 43.79 -6.23
CA PRO A 155 26.89 44.67 -5.15
C PRO A 155 27.81 43.99 -4.12
N LEU A 156 27.87 42.64 -4.11
CA LEU A 156 28.70 41.84 -3.20
C LEU A 156 30.05 41.42 -3.79
N ASP A 157 30.36 41.74 -5.06
CA ASP A 157 31.60 41.31 -5.75
C ASP A 157 32.88 41.66 -4.97
N ALA A 158 33.10 42.96 -4.73
CA ALA A 158 34.24 43.44 -3.95
C ALA A 158 34.20 42.95 -2.49
N TRP A 159 33.01 42.80 -1.92
CA TRP A 159 32.84 42.35 -0.54
C TRP A 159 33.23 40.88 -0.38
N TYR A 160 32.83 40.00 -1.29
CA TYR A 160 33.16 38.58 -1.26
C TYR A 160 34.67 38.37 -1.43
N THR A 161 35.27 39.08 -2.40
CA THR A 161 36.71 39.03 -2.69
C THR A 161 37.58 39.52 -1.52
N SER A 162 37.04 40.31 -0.59
CA SER A 162 37.76 40.76 0.62
C SER A 162 38.12 39.63 1.60
N GLY A 163 37.56 38.43 1.42
CA GLY A 163 37.81 37.28 2.30
C GLY A 163 37.13 37.37 3.66
N VAL A 164 36.23 38.34 3.88
CA VAL A 164 35.49 38.52 5.15
C VAL A 164 34.67 37.28 5.53
N LEU A 165 34.10 36.56 4.55
CA LEU A 165 33.38 35.31 4.80
C LEU A 165 34.28 34.24 5.43
N LYS A 166 35.53 34.10 4.95
CA LYS A 166 36.50 33.12 5.47
C LYS A 166 36.89 33.38 6.93
N LYS A 167 36.65 34.60 7.43
CA LYS A 167 36.89 35.00 8.82
C LYS A 167 35.66 34.84 9.73
N SER A 168 34.53 34.38 9.20
CA SER A 168 33.33 34.12 9.99
C SER A 168 33.53 32.94 10.95
N HIS A 169 32.86 32.96 12.09
CA HIS A 169 32.72 31.79 12.98
C HIS A 169 31.80 30.72 12.37
N TRP A 170 30.93 31.10 11.42
CA TRP A 170 29.91 30.26 10.79
C TRP A 170 29.92 30.39 9.26
N PRO A 171 31.07 30.18 8.58
CA PRO A 171 31.24 30.52 7.16
C PRO A 171 30.28 29.76 6.23
N VAL A 172 29.97 28.49 6.52
CA VAL A 172 29.02 27.68 5.74
C VAL A 172 27.59 28.22 5.86
N SER A 173 27.14 28.53 7.08
CA SER A 173 25.80 29.10 7.30
C SER A 173 25.66 30.49 6.70
N HIS A 174 26.68 31.34 6.88
CA HIS A 174 26.67 32.69 6.31
C HIS A 174 26.76 32.67 4.79
N MET A 175 27.40 31.67 4.17
CA MET A 175 27.34 31.48 2.72
C MET A 175 25.90 31.22 2.24
N SER A 176 25.13 30.41 2.96
CA SER A 176 23.71 30.18 2.66
C SER A 176 22.88 31.47 2.80
N ASP A 177 23.17 32.29 3.82
CA ASP A 177 22.55 33.61 4.01
C ASP A 177 22.87 34.59 2.87
N ILE A 178 24.09 34.55 2.35
CA ILE A 178 24.49 35.38 1.21
C ILE A 178 23.76 34.94 -0.05
N LEU A 179 23.82 33.64 -0.35
CA LEU A 179 23.25 33.11 -1.59
C LEU A 179 21.74 33.31 -1.67
N ARG A 180 20.98 33.15 -0.57
CA ARG A 180 19.51 33.31 -0.63
C ARG A 180 19.07 34.72 -1.09
N TYR A 181 19.76 35.77 -0.65
CA TYR A 181 19.46 37.13 -1.10
C TYR A 181 20.04 37.42 -2.48
N LEU A 182 21.25 36.94 -2.76
CA LEU A 182 21.91 37.15 -4.04
C LEU A 182 21.17 36.45 -5.19
N THR A 183 20.72 35.21 -4.99
CA THR A 183 19.97 34.42 -5.98
C THR A 183 18.64 35.10 -6.31
N LEU A 184 17.87 35.54 -5.30
CA LEU A 184 16.65 36.30 -5.53
C LEU A 184 16.93 37.68 -6.15
N TRP A 185 18.05 38.31 -5.82
CA TRP A 185 18.49 39.53 -6.49
C TRP A 185 18.91 39.30 -7.94
N LYS A 186 19.40 38.12 -8.32
CA LYS A 186 19.73 37.84 -9.73
C LYS A 186 18.49 37.48 -10.55
N TYR A 187 17.64 36.61 -10.03
CA TYR A 187 16.63 35.92 -10.85
C TYR A 187 15.18 36.15 -10.43
N GLY A 188 14.95 36.75 -9.25
CA GLY A 188 13.63 36.75 -8.60
C GLY A 188 13.14 35.34 -8.30
N GLY A 189 11.86 35.18 -7.93
CA GLY A 189 11.25 33.88 -7.57
C GLY A 189 11.15 33.69 -6.07
N ILE A 190 11.23 32.44 -5.62
CA ILE A 190 11.05 32.02 -4.21
C ILE A 190 12.31 31.29 -3.75
N TYR A 191 12.77 31.58 -2.53
CA TYR A 191 13.81 30.83 -1.84
C TYR A 191 13.20 30.04 -0.68
N LEU A 192 13.64 28.79 -0.54
CA LEU A 192 13.27 27.87 0.54
C LEU A 192 14.55 27.24 1.15
N ASP A 193 14.59 27.13 2.47
CA ASP A 193 15.63 26.32 3.13
C ASP A 193 15.41 24.82 2.84
N LEU A 194 16.50 24.04 2.87
CA LEU A 194 16.49 22.58 2.67
C LEU A 194 15.80 21.78 3.80
N ASP A 195 15.16 22.46 4.74
CA ASP A 195 14.35 21.88 5.81
C ASP A 195 12.92 22.46 5.83
N VAL A 196 12.48 22.98 4.69
CA VAL A 196 11.10 23.43 4.45
C VAL A 196 10.35 22.43 3.57
N VAL A 197 9.30 21.81 4.11
CA VAL A 197 8.41 20.91 3.37
C VAL A 197 7.18 21.68 2.93
N VAL A 198 6.94 21.74 1.61
CA VAL A 198 5.82 22.48 1.02
C VAL A 198 4.56 21.61 1.03
N THR A 199 3.48 22.11 1.65
CA THR A 199 2.23 21.37 1.85
C THR A 199 1.09 21.90 0.97
N SER A 200 1.27 23.04 0.31
CA SER A 200 0.33 23.62 -0.65
C SER A 200 1.05 24.50 -1.67
N SER A 201 0.39 24.78 -2.80
CA SER A 201 0.94 25.63 -3.85
C SER A 201 1.35 27.03 -3.35
N LEU A 202 2.54 27.46 -3.80
CA LEU A 202 3.15 28.77 -3.60
C LEU A 202 3.18 29.61 -4.89
N GLU A 203 2.67 29.07 -6.01
CA GLU A 203 2.80 29.67 -7.35
C GLU A 203 2.22 31.09 -7.46
N ASN A 204 1.19 31.39 -6.66
CA ASN A 204 0.52 32.69 -6.65
C ASN A 204 1.16 33.70 -5.68
N LEU A 205 2.26 33.34 -5.02
CA LEU A 205 2.90 34.21 -4.03
C LEU A 205 4.05 35.00 -4.65
N THR A 206 4.01 36.33 -4.48
CA THR A 206 5.07 37.24 -4.87
C THR A 206 5.32 38.25 -3.77
N ASN A 207 6.56 38.78 -3.69
CA ASN A 207 6.96 39.85 -2.76
C ASN A 207 6.52 39.58 -1.32
N PHE A 208 6.98 38.46 -0.77
CA PHE A 208 6.59 38.01 0.56
C PHE A 208 7.77 37.46 1.38
N ALA A 209 7.56 37.42 2.69
CA ALA A 209 8.41 36.69 3.63
C ALA A 209 7.55 36.12 4.76
N GLY A 210 7.97 35.00 5.36
CA GLY A 210 7.33 34.45 6.55
C GLY A 210 7.91 35.01 7.85
N ALA A 211 7.05 35.42 8.77
CA ALA A 211 7.47 35.77 10.12
C ALA A 211 7.82 34.50 10.92
N GLU A 212 8.99 34.46 11.56
CA GLU A 212 9.38 33.34 12.43
C GLU A 212 8.52 33.35 13.69
N ASP A 213 8.35 34.54 14.26
CA ASP A 213 7.51 34.84 15.40
C ASP A 213 6.86 36.22 15.23
N TRP A 214 6.46 36.86 16.32
CA TRP A 214 5.77 38.14 16.25
C TRP A 214 6.69 39.35 16.19
N ASP A 215 7.99 39.14 16.36
CA ASP A 215 9.00 40.18 16.48
C ASP A 215 9.90 40.16 15.23
N ASP A 216 10.31 38.98 14.75
CA ASP A 216 11.27 38.82 13.67
C ASP A 216 10.73 38.11 12.42
N VAL A 217 11.30 38.49 11.27
CA VAL A 217 11.04 37.85 9.97
C VAL A 217 12.12 36.83 9.67
N ALA A 218 11.70 35.61 9.32
CA ALA A 218 12.60 34.53 8.97
C ALA A 218 13.18 34.70 7.56
N ALA A 219 14.34 34.10 7.33
CA ALA A 219 14.98 34.07 6.01
C ALA A 219 14.90 32.69 5.32
N GLY A 220 14.08 31.77 5.84
CA GLY A 220 13.95 30.41 5.32
C GLY A 220 12.84 30.22 4.28
N VAL A 221 11.90 31.15 4.19
CA VAL A 221 10.81 31.17 3.20
C VAL A 221 10.53 32.61 2.79
N MET A 222 10.92 32.98 1.57
CA MET A 222 10.73 34.33 1.03
C MET A 222 10.65 34.32 -0.49
N GLY A 223 9.97 35.29 -1.08
CA GLY A 223 9.91 35.43 -2.54
C GLY A 223 9.92 36.88 -2.98
N PHE A 224 10.77 37.20 -3.96
CA PHE A 224 10.89 38.52 -4.58
C PHE A 224 10.64 38.37 -6.07
N ASP A 225 9.63 39.03 -6.61
CA ASP A 225 9.43 39.02 -8.05
C ASP A 225 10.31 40.08 -8.74
N MET A 226 10.23 40.14 -10.07
CA MET A 226 11.00 41.11 -10.86
C MET A 226 10.30 42.46 -11.02
N SER A 227 9.23 42.72 -10.25
CA SER A 227 8.57 44.03 -10.20
C SER A 227 9.46 45.08 -9.54
N LYS A 228 9.11 46.36 -9.69
CA LYS A 228 9.80 47.47 -9.01
C LYS A 228 9.92 47.26 -7.50
N LEU A 229 8.89 46.67 -6.87
CA LEU A 229 8.90 46.39 -5.43
C LEU A 229 9.88 45.25 -5.10
N GLY A 230 9.75 44.10 -5.75
CA GLY A 230 10.62 42.94 -5.52
C GLY A 230 12.10 43.27 -5.74
N ARG A 231 12.41 44.00 -6.82
CA ARG A 231 13.77 44.50 -7.10
C ARG A 231 14.29 45.44 -6.01
N ARG A 232 13.45 46.36 -5.52
CA ARG A 232 13.82 47.29 -4.44
C ARG A 232 14.14 46.56 -3.14
N VAL A 233 13.34 45.55 -2.77
CA VAL A 233 13.57 44.76 -1.55
C VAL A 233 14.81 43.89 -1.69
N ALA A 234 14.97 43.19 -2.82
CA ALA A 234 16.16 42.38 -3.08
C ALA A 234 17.44 43.21 -3.02
N ASP A 235 17.47 44.39 -3.66
CA ASP A 235 18.62 45.30 -3.66
C ASP A 235 18.91 45.85 -2.25
N ALA A 236 17.86 46.18 -1.48
CA ALA A 236 18.01 46.59 -0.10
C ALA A 236 18.62 45.50 0.78
N CYS A 237 18.19 44.24 0.64
CA CYS A 237 18.74 43.10 1.37
C CYS A 237 20.23 42.89 1.04
N VAL A 238 20.60 42.86 -0.24
CA VAL A 238 21.99 42.66 -0.68
C VAL A 238 22.90 43.81 -0.20
N ARG A 239 22.42 45.06 -0.22
CA ARG A 239 23.17 46.22 0.31
C ARG A 239 23.27 46.20 1.83
N ASP A 240 22.23 45.79 2.55
CA ASP A 240 22.26 45.64 4.00
C ASP A 240 23.27 44.57 4.39
N LEU A 241 23.27 43.42 3.71
CA LEU A 241 24.24 42.35 3.91
C LEU A 241 25.67 42.88 3.75
N ARG A 242 25.97 43.61 2.66
CA ARG A 242 27.29 44.20 2.44
C ARG A 242 27.73 45.14 3.58
N LYS A 243 26.80 45.98 4.06
CA LYS A 243 27.11 47.04 5.03
C LYS A 243 27.19 46.52 6.47
N ASN A 244 26.33 45.57 6.81
CA ASN A 244 26.05 45.15 8.18
C ASN A 244 26.42 43.68 8.44
N PHE A 245 27.23 43.07 7.57
CA PHE A 245 27.68 41.70 7.77
C PHE A 245 28.40 41.52 9.11
N ARG A 246 28.05 40.46 9.83
CA ARG A 246 28.70 40.07 11.08
C ARG A 246 29.08 38.60 11.07
N GLY A 247 30.38 38.32 10.97
CA GLY A 247 30.91 36.96 11.04
C GLY A 247 30.86 36.35 12.45
N ASP A 248 30.62 37.17 13.48
CA ASP A 248 30.56 36.79 14.89
C ASP A 248 29.16 36.45 15.39
N VAL A 249 28.10 36.77 14.62
CA VAL A 249 26.71 36.46 14.99
C VAL A 249 26.05 35.61 13.94
N TRP A 250 25.58 34.44 14.37
CA TRP A 250 24.97 33.43 13.52
C TRP A 250 23.77 33.98 12.70
N GLY A 251 22.75 34.55 13.35
CA GLY A 251 21.51 34.99 12.69
C GLY A 251 21.50 36.40 12.08
N ASN A 252 22.60 37.16 12.17
CA ASN A 252 22.61 38.58 11.74
C ASN A 252 22.52 38.76 10.22
N ASN A 253 23.02 37.77 9.47
CA ASN A 253 23.21 37.87 8.02
C ASN A 253 22.07 37.22 7.23
N GLY A 254 21.32 36.30 7.83
CA GLY A 254 20.06 35.75 7.31
C GLY A 254 18.85 36.54 7.85
N PRO A 255 18.09 36.01 8.85
CA PRO A 255 16.89 36.67 9.39
C PRO A 255 17.08 38.15 9.76
N GLY A 256 18.26 38.53 10.28
CA GLY A 256 18.57 39.92 10.59
C GLY A 256 18.52 40.87 9.38
N VAL A 257 18.93 40.42 8.19
CA VAL A 257 18.93 41.24 6.96
C VAL A 257 17.50 41.54 6.51
N ILE A 258 16.66 40.51 6.37
CA ILE A 258 15.27 40.70 5.94
C ILE A 258 14.47 41.48 6.99
N THR A 259 14.68 41.20 8.28
CA THR A 259 14.01 41.93 9.37
C THR A 259 14.36 43.41 9.35
N ARG A 260 15.65 43.79 9.33
CA ARG A 260 16.06 45.20 9.26
C ARG A 260 15.58 45.89 7.98
N THR A 261 15.56 45.17 6.87
CA THR A 261 15.08 45.71 5.58
C THR A 261 13.60 46.01 5.64
N LEU A 262 12.79 45.09 6.17
CA LEU A 262 11.35 45.27 6.30
C LEU A 262 10.97 46.25 7.41
N GLN A 263 11.71 46.32 8.52
CA GLN A 263 11.53 47.36 9.53
C GLN A 263 11.65 48.77 8.93
N LYS A 264 12.66 48.97 8.07
CA LYS A 264 12.84 50.23 7.33
C LYS A 264 11.74 50.45 6.27
N LEU A 265 11.37 49.40 5.53
CA LEU A 265 10.37 49.50 4.46
C LEU A 265 8.96 49.78 5.01
N CYS A 266 8.58 49.11 6.10
CA CYS A 266 7.24 49.14 6.69
C CYS A 266 7.10 50.19 7.81
N ALA A 267 8.18 50.90 8.12
CA ALA A 267 8.29 51.87 9.21
C ALA A 267 7.72 51.34 10.54
N THR A 268 8.16 50.15 10.95
CA THR A 268 7.76 49.50 12.20
C THR A 268 8.88 48.62 12.73
N THR A 269 8.80 48.23 14.01
CA THR A 269 9.83 47.41 14.66
C THR A 269 9.47 45.92 14.63
N TYR A 270 8.21 45.57 14.86
CA TYR A 270 7.80 44.17 15.05
C TYR A 270 7.16 43.58 13.80
N ALA A 271 7.43 42.30 13.52
CA ALA A 271 6.84 41.57 12.40
C ALA A 271 5.30 41.57 12.42
N ARG A 272 4.67 41.52 13.61
CA ARG A 272 3.21 41.56 13.77
C ARG A 272 2.55 42.81 13.17
N ASP A 273 3.29 43.92 13.08
CA ASP A 273 2.79 45.20 12.59
C ASP A 273 3.09 45.42 11.10
N MET A 274 3.82 44.50 10.45
CA MET A 274 4.23 44.57 9.04
C MET A 274 3.09 44.19 8.08
N THR A 275 2.00 44.94 8.10
CA THR A 275 0.87 44.74 7.18
C THR A 275 1.24 45.09 5.74
N THR A 276 0.61 44.45 4.75
CA THR A 276 0.85 44.69 3.32
C THR A 276 0.74 46.17 2.94
N ASN A 277 -0.20 46.90 3.51
CA ASN A 277 -0.36 48.34 3.27
C ASN A 277 0.82 49.15 3.78
N ARG A 278 1.29 48.88 5.01
CA ARG A 278 2.47 49.57 5.58
C ARG A 278 3.74 49.22 4.83
N CYS A 279 3.84 47.99 4.35
CA CYS A 279 4.98 47.48 3.60
C CYS A 279 4.91 47.76 2.09
N HIS A 280 4.07 48.72 1.67
CA HIS A 280 3.95 49.16 0.27
C HIS A 280 3.68 48.03 -0.73
N GLY A 281 2.84 47.07 -0.36
CA GLY A 281 2.48 45.90 -1.18
C GLY A 281 3.29 44.64 -0.88
N PHE A 282 4.33 44.70 -0.06
CA PHE A 282 5.09 43.52 0.36
C PHE A 282 4.35 42.79 1.50
N THR A 283 4.20 41.48 1.42
CA THR A 283 3.39 40.72 2.39
C THR A 283 4.25 39.96 3.38
N VAL A 284 4.10 40.27 4.68
CA VAL A 284 4.68 39.47 5.76
C VAL A 284 3.61 38.51 6.29
N TYR A 285 3.79 37.21 6.02
CA TYR A 285 2.86 36.19 6.48
C TYR A 285 3.09 35.85 7.95
N SER A 286 2.00 35.60 8.69
CA SER A 286 2.08 35.18 10.08
C SER A 286 2.76 33.80 10.23
N PRO A 287 3.30 33.49 11.42
CA PRO A 287 4.00 32.21 11.65
C PRO A 287 3.16 30.98 11.27
N SER A 288 1.84 31.02 11.43
CA SER A 288 0.96 29.89 11.07
C SER A 288 1.02 29.45 9.61
N VAL A 289 1.55 30.28 8.70
CA VAL A 289 1.60 29.97 7.26
C VAL A 289 2.85 29.16 6.89
N PHE A 290 4.01 29.48 7.46
CA PHE A 290 5.30 28.88 7.10
C PHE A 290 6.12 28.34 8.29
N TYR A 291 5.86 28.85 9.49
CA TYR A 291 6.53 28.52 10.75
C TYR A 291 5.51 28.12 11.83
N PRO A 292 4.57 27.19 11.55
CA PRO A 292 3.43 26.93 12.43
C PRO A 292 3.82 26.35 13.79
N ILE A 293 5.00 25.73 13.88
CA ILE A 293 5.61 25.31 15.14
C ILE A 293 6.93 26.07 15.30
N HIS A 294 6.94 26.98 16.26
CA HIS A 294 8.10 27.78 16.65
C HIS A 294 9.31 26.91 17.03
N TYR A 295 10.54 27.35 16.73
CA TYR A 295 11.77 26.57 16.92
C TYR A 295 11.92 26.02 18.35
N LYS A 296 11.56 26.78 19.39
CA LYS A 296 11.57 26.31 20.80
C LYS A 296 10.73 25.04 21.05
N LYS A 297 9.76 24.75 20.17
CA LYS A 297 8.84 23.61 20.24
C LYS A 297 9.08 22.61 19.09
N TRP A 298 10.23 22.65 18.43
CA TRP A 298 10.55 21.83 17.24
C TRP A 298 10.28 20.32 17.44
N LYS A 299 10.46 19.81 18.67
CA LYS A 299 10.20 18.40 19.00
C LYS A 299 8.77 17.94 18.69
N LYS A 300 7.78 18.86 18.67
CA LYS A 300 6.39 18.53 18.31
C LYS A 300 6.24 17.92 16.92
N TYR A 301 7.17 18.19 15.99
CA TYR A 301 7.19 17.53 14.69
C TYR A 301 7.51 16.03 14.79
N PHE A 302 8.22 15.61 15.84
CA PHE A 302 8.85 14.30 15.96
C PHE A 302 8.34 13.49 17.15
N GLU A 303 7.37 14.00 17.90
CA GLU A 303 6.75 13.33 19.04
C GLU A 303 5.31 12.91 18.72
N ILE A 304 4.90 11.74 19.22
CA ILE A 304 3.50 11.25 19.09
C ILE A 304 2.56 12.03 20.02
N LYS A 305 3.10 12.61 21.10
CA LYS A 305 2.33 13.40 22.05
C LYS A 305 1.67 14.59 21.33
N ASP A 306 0.35 14.71 21.49
CA ASP A 306 -0.48 15.72 20.82
C ASP A 306 -0.46 15.68 19.28
N SER A 307 -0.09 14.55 18.67
CA SER A 307 0.04 14.41 17.21
C SER A 307 -1.19 14.88 16.43
N ASN A 308 -2.40 14.54 16.90
CA ASN A 308 -3.65 14.99 16.29
C ASN A 308 -3.80 16.52 16.28
N VAL A 309 -3.37 17.19 17.36
CA VAL A 309 -3.43 18.66 17.46
C VAL A 309 -2.36 19.27 16.56
N THR A 310 -1.14 18.74 16.60
CA THR A 310 -0.04 19.19 15.75
C THR A 310 -0.42 19.04 14.26
N LEU A 311 -0.92 17.88 13.83
CA LEU A 311 -1.34 17.65 12.44
C LEU A 311 -2.46 18.60 11.98
N LYS A 312 -3.43 18.93 12.85
CA LYS A 312 -4.45 19.94 12.55
C LYS A 312 -3.85 21.32 12.28
N ILE A 313 -2.78 21.68 12.99
CA ILE A 313 -2.05 22.93 12.76
C ILE A 313 -1.27 22.85 11.44
N LEU A 314 -0.54 21.76 11.20
CA LEU A 314 0.30 21.59 10.01
C LEU A 314 -0.52 21.54 8.71
N ASN A 315 -1.70 20.92 8.72
CA ASN A 315 -2.58 20.82 7.54
C ASN A 315 -3.12 22.18 7.05
N LYS A 316 -3.04 23.24 7.86
CA LYS A 316 -3.43 24.60 7.47
C LYS A 316 -2.26 25.44 6.95
N ALA A 317 -1.03 24.99 7.19
CA ALA A 317 0.17 25.71 6.77
C ALA A 317 0.40 25.52 5.27
N LYS A 318 1.05 26.50 4.62
CA LYS A 318 1.48 26.39 3.22
C LYS A 318 2.80 25.65 3.07
N ALA A 319 3.66 25.76 4.07
CA ALA A 319 4.85 24.96 4.24
C ALA A 319 5.18 24.81 5.73
N ILE A 320 6.02 23.84 6.08
CA ILE A 320 6.50 23.63 7.44
C ILE A 320 8.02 23.68 7.47
N HIS A 321 8.58 24.41 8.44
CA HIS A 321 10.02 24.43 8.71
C HIS A 321 10.33 23.48 9.87
N VAL A 322 11.21 22.50 9.64
CA VAL A 322 11.50 21.42 10.61
C VAL A 322 12.80 21.62 11.40
N TRP A 323 13.40 22.81 11.30
CA TRP A 323 14.51 23.28 12.13
C TRP A 323 15.71 22.32 12.16
N ASN A 324 16.28 22.00 11.00
CA ASN A 324 17.28 20.93 10.83
C ASN A 324 18.51 21.08 11.74
N ASN A 325 18.95 22.30 12.06
CA ASN A 325 20.03 22.50 13.04
C ASN A 325 19.68 21.92 14.42
N LEU A 326 18.42 22.00 14.83
CA LEU A 326 17.89 21.46 16.10
C LEU A 326 17.50 19.98 15.96
N SER A 327 16.93 19.60 14.81
CA SER A 327 16.34 18.28 14.61
C SER A 327 17.26 17.26 13.93
N LYS A 328 18.47 17.62 13.49
CA LYS A 328 19.39 16.73 12.76
C LYS A 328 19.67 15.40 13.45
N ALA A 329 19.71 15.37 14.78
CA ALA A 329 19.97 14.17 15.57
C ALA A 329 18.72 13.29 15.75
N GLU A 330 17.53 13.83 15.50
CA GLU A 330 16.27 13.13 15.69
C GLU A 330 16.07 12.09 14.58
N LYS A 331 15.99 10.82 14.97
CA LYS A 331 15.80 9.72 14.02
C LYS A 331 14.31 9.45 13.83
N VAL A 332 13.84 9.57 12.59
CA VAL A 332 12.44 9.34 12.24
C VAL A 332 12.30 8.07 11.44
N ARG A 333 11.52 7.12 11.95
CA ARG A 333 11.12 5.96 11.16
C ARG A 333 10.05 6.37 10.16
N VAL A 334 10.23 6.02 8.88
CA VAL A 334 9.30 6.36 7.78
C VAL A 334 7.86 5.95 8.08
N ASN A 335 7.66 4.79 8.73
CA ASN A 335 6.33 4.25 9.06
C ASN A 335 5.78 4.74 10.42
N SER A 336 6.47 5.68 11.09
CA SER A 336 5.98 6.22 12.35
C SER A 336 4.81 7.20 12.13
N ASN A 337 4.01 7.38 13.17
CA ASN A 337 2.88 8.32 13.17
C ASN A 337 3.23 9.67 13.83
N VAL A 338 4.53 10.01 13.90
CA VAL A 338 4.94 11.35 14.32
C VAL A 338 4.53 12.36 13.23
N PRO A 339 4.18 13.61 13.59
CA PRO A 339 3.62 14.56 12.64
C PRO A 339 4.46 14.77 11.37
N TYR A 340 5.79 14.84 11.50
CA TYR A 340 6.70 14.97 10.36
C TYR A 340 6.63 13.76 9.41
N ALA A 341 6.61 12.53 9.93
CA ALA A 341 6.54 11.33 9.10
C ALA A 341 5.22 11.22 8.33
N VAL A 342 4.12 11.71 8.91
CA VAL A 342 2.82 11.79 8.24
C VAL A 342 2.86 12.81 7.10
N ILE A 343 3.39 14.02 7.35
CA ILE A 343 3.55 15.05 6.31
C ILE A 343 4.49 14.55 5.20
N ALA A 344 5.67 14.04 5.56
CA ALA A 344 6.66 13.57 4.59
C ALA A 344 6.11 12.45 3.68
N ARG A 345 5.31 11.51 4.21
CA ARG A 345 4.66 10.47 3.39
C ARG A 345 3.66 11.03 2.36
N ASN A 346 2.93 12.07 2.72
CA ASN A 346 1.92 12.66 1.84
C ASN A 346 2.55 13.53 0.74
N TYR A 347 3.59 14.28 1.10
CA TYR A 347 4.16 15.32 0.23
C TYR A 347 5.49 14.93 -0.43
N CYS A 348 6.20 13.92 0.08
CA CYS A 348 7.52 13.49 -0.38
C CYS A 348 7.64 11.95 -0.53
N PRO A 349 6.73 11.26 -1.23
CA PRO A 349 6.74 9.81 -1.28
C PRO A 349 8.07 9.24 -1.81
N HIS A 350 8.65 9.77 -2.88
CA HIS A 350 9.81 9.13 -3.51
C HIS A 350 11.12 9.33 -2.73
N SER A 351 11.39 10.53 -2.21
CA SER A 351 12.60 10.82 -1.42
C SER A 351 12.59 10.14 -0.04
N VAL A 352 11.42 9.98 0.57
CA VAL A 352 11.27 9.30 1.87
C VAL A 352 11.45 7.79 1.72
N PHE A 353 10.91 7.17 0.67
CA PHE A 353 11.05 5.73 0.43
C PHE A 353 12.40 5.34 -0.18
N THR A 354 13.11 6.24 -0.87
CA THR A 354 14.47 5.98 -1.39
C THR A 354 15.54 6.01 -0.31
N SER A 355 15.34 6.77 0.77
CA SER A 355 16.21 6.68 1.95
C SER A 355 16.20 5.29 2.60
N LEU A 356 15.15 4.49 2.43
CA LEU A 356 15.12 3.10 2.91
C LEU A 356 16.06 2.19 2.10
N LYS A 357 16.31 2.51 0.82
CA LYS A 357 17.34 1.83 0.01
C LYS A 357 18.77 2.21 0.43
N ASN A 358 18.99 3.44 0.90
CA ASN A 358 20.33 3.96 1.22
C ASN A 358 20.73 3.91 2.71
N ASP A 359 19.78 3.75 3.64
CA ASP A 359 20.07 3.37 5.04
C ASP A 359 20.34 1.85 5.17
N ARG A 360 20.43 1.14 4.03
CA ARG A 360 21.01 -0.21 3.90
C ARG A 360 22.54 -0.21 3.80
N ARG A 361 23.23 0.82 4.32
CA ARG A 361 24.62 0.63 4.77
C ARG A 361 24.67 -0.08 6.13
N ILE A 362 23.86 -1.12 6.31
CA ILE A 362 24.29 -2.32 7.06
C ILE A 362 24.84 -3.28 6.02
N CYS A 363 26.04 -2.95 5.55
CA CYS A 363 26.91 -3.86 4.85
C CYS A 363 27.46 -4.88 5.87
N TRP A 364 26.60 -5.77 6.35
CA TRP A 364 27.00 -6.98 7.10
C TRP A 364 26.78 -8.28 6.32
N ILE A 365 26.22 -8.23 5.10
CA ILE A 365 25.92 -9.44 4.30
C ILE A 365 26.64 -9.47 2.92
N MET A 366 27.29 -8.39 2.48
CA MET A 366 28.14 -8.42 1.27
C MET A 366 29.65 -8.58 1.55
N LYS A 367 30.06 -8.74 2.82
CA LYS A 367 31.43 -9.17 3.16
C LYS A 367 31.55 -10.66 3.45
N THR A 368 30.48 -11.45 3.41
CA THR A 368 30.57 -12.90 3.62
C THR A 368 31.14 -13.65 2.42
N SER A 369 30.98 -13.21 1.17
CA SER A 369 31.63 -13.91 0.04
C SER A 369 33.16 -13.75 0.05
N VAL A 370 33.65 -12.53 0.32
CA VAL A 370 35.09 -12.23 0.41
C VAL A 370 35.69 -12.82 1.70
N ILE A 371 34.98 -12.77 2.83
CA ILE A 371 35.44 -13.40 4.07
C ILE A 371 35.36 -14.93 3.98
N ILE A 372 34.39 -15.54 3.28
CA ILE A 372 34.34 -17.00 3.06
C ILE A 372 35.43 -17.45 2.11
N GLU A 373 35.78 -16.68 1.07
CA GLU A 373 36.94 -17.01 0.23
C GLU A 373 38.26 -16.78 0.95
N GLN A 374 38.41 -15.72 1.73
CA GLN A 374 39.58 -15.50 2.58
C GLN A 374 39.68 -16.52 3.70
N LEU A 375 38.58 -16.94 4.32
CA LEU A 375 38.55 -18.03 5.31
C LEU A 375 38.79 -19.40 4.68
N ARG A 376 38.33 -19.66 3.44
CA ARG A 376 38.69 -20.87 2.67
C ARG A 376 40.16 -20.89 2.26
N ALA A 377 40.74 -19.72 1.97
CA ALA A 377 42.16 -19.57 1.72
C ALA A 377 42.96 -19.78 3.01
N ILE A 378 42.58 -19.11 4.10
CA ILE A 378 43.21 -19.23 5.42
C ILE A 378 43.08 -20.66 5.97
N CYS A 379 41.93 -21.34 5.83
CA CYS A 379 41.76 -22.74 6.23
C CYS A 379 42.61 -23.68 5.36
N ARG A 380 42.76 -23.44 4.05
CA ARG A 380 43.70 -24.20 3.21
C ARG A 380 45.15 -23.97 3.63
N THR A 381 45.54 -22.71 3.87
CA THR A 381 46.88 -22.37 4.34
C THR A 381 47.17 -22.92 5.74
N LEU A 382 46.18 -22.98 6.63
CA LEU A 382 46.30 -23.61 7.96
C LEU A 382 46.41 -25.13 7.88
N VAL A 383 45.64 -25.79 7.00
CA VAL A 383 45.74 -27.23 6.77
C VAL A 383 47.09 -27.59 6.12
N ASP A 384 47.58 -26.78 5.18
CA ASP A 384 48.90 -26.94 4.58
C ASP A 384 50.02 -26.69 5.60
N TYR A 385 49.88 -25.65 6.44
CA TYR A 385 50.84 -25.35 7.51
C TYR A 385 50.89 -26.45 8.58
N VAL A 386 49.73 -26.99 8.99
CA VAL A 386 49.64 -28.13 9.93
C VAL A 386 50.25 -29.39 9.29
N THR A 387 50.01 -29.63 8.00
CA THR A 387 50.59 -30.77 7.27
C THR A 387 52.11 -30.64 7.11
N ILE A 388 52.63 -29.43 6.88
CA ILE A 388 54.07 -29.14 6.80
C ILE A 388 54.73 -29.27 8.18
N VAL A 389 54.10 -28.76 9.25
CA VAL A 389 54.60 -28.90 10.63
C VAL A 389 54.59 -30.35 11.07
N LEU A 390 53.56 -31.13 10.74
CA LEU A 390 53.51 -32.57 11.02
C LEU A 390 54.58 -33.35 10.22
N ARG A 391 54.84 -32.99 8.95
CA ARG A 391 55.94 -33.58 8.15
C ARG A 391 57.33 -33.20 8.66
N LEU A 392 57.52 -31.97 9.15
CA LEU A 392 58.79 -31.52 9.74
C LEU A 392 59.07 -32.16 11.11
N VAL A 393 58.02 -32.56 11.84
CA VAL A 393 58.14 -33.32 13.09
C VAL A 393 58.33 -34.82 12.84
N ALA A 394 57.80 -35.36 11.74
CA ALA A 394 57.87 -36.79 11.40
C ALA A 394 59.13 -37.21 10.62
N ASN A 395 59.90 -36.28 10.06
CA ASN A 395 61.10 -36.63 9.31
C ASN A 395 62.28 -36.95 10.25
N GLU A 396 62.66 -38.23 10.26
CA GLU A 396 63.84 -38.77 10.93
C GLU A 396 65.12 -38.20 10.31
N HIS A 397 65.73 -37.19 10.93
CA HIS A 397 67.18 -36.96 10.95
C HIS A 397 67.53 -35.79 11.89
N TRP A 398 67.39 -36.00 13.20
CA TRP A 398 67.90 -35.06 14.21
C TRP A 398 68.52 -35.84 15.38
N THR A 399 69.60 -36.55 15.11
CA THR A 399 70.44 -37.15 16.14
C THR A 399 71.56 -36.17 16.53
N LYS A 400 71.63 -35.89 17.85
CA LYS A 400 72.65 -35.12 18.60
C LYS A 400 72.45 -33.60 18.71
N SER A 401 71.86 -33.13 19.83
CA SER A 401 72.50 -32.22 20.82
C SER A 401 71.53 -31.56 21.85
N SER A 402 71.95 -31.61 23.13
CA SER A 402 71.50 -30.89 24.35
C SER A 402 70.06 -31.03 24.90
N ALA A 403 69.95 -31.14 26.23
CA ALA A 403 68.68 -31.18 26.99
C ALA A 403 67.87 -29.86 26.94
N VAL A 404 68.51 -28.76 26.53
CA VAL A 404 67.88 -27.45 26.34
C VAL A 404 66.94 -27.46 25.14
N MET A 405 67.32 -28.15 24.05
CA MET A 405 66.49 -28.28 22.86
C MET A 405 65.25 -29.15 23.06
N ARG A 406 65.28 -30.13 23.99
CA ARG A 406 64.10 -30.93 24.35
C ARG A 406 63.03 -30.13 25.10
N LYS A 407 63.45 -29.23 26.02
CA LYS A 407 62.51 -28.32 26.71
C LYS A 407 61.93 -27.26 25.79
N GLN A 408 62.72 -26.75 24.84
CA GLN A 408 62.23 -25.84 23.81
C GLN A 408 61.26 -26.53 22.84
N ARG A 409 61.50 -27.80 22.45
CA ARG A 409 60.54 -28.62 21.68
C ARG A 409 59.20 -28.79 22.39
N ALA A 410 59.21 -29.20 23.67
CA ALA A 410 57.98 -29.37 24.43
C ALA A 410 57.23 -28.05 24.63
N PHE A 411 57.95 -26.95 24.87
CA PHE A 411 57.36 -25.61 25.00
C PHE A 411 56.78 -25.10 23.68
N PHE A 412 57.45 -25.35 22.55
CA PHE A 412 56.97 -24.94 21.22
C PHE A 412 55.75 -25.75 20.76
N VAL A 413 55.76 -27.07 20.97
CA VAL A 413 54.59 -27.93 20.69
C VAL A 413 53.41 -27.59 21.61
N LEU A 414 53.66 -27.32 22.89
CA LEU A 414 52.63 -26.89 23.83
C LEU A 414 52.05 -25.50 23.48
N CYS A 415 52.90 -24.55 23.04
CA CYS A 415 52.44 -23.24 22.56
C CYS A 415 51.65 -23.33 21.26
N CYS A 416 52.03 -24.23 20.34
CA CYS A 416 51.27 -24.48 19.11
C CYS A 416 49.93 -25.17 19.40
N LEU A 417 49.88 -26.13 20.32
CA LEU A 417 48.64 -26.81 20.73
C LEU A 417 47.71 -25.91 21.54
N LEU A 418 48.25 -25.05 22.43
CA LEU A 418 47.47 -24.03 23.13
C LEU A 418 46.98 -22.94 22.18
N GLY A 419 47.80 -22.52 21.20
CA GLY A 419 47.39 -21.63 20.13
C GLY A 419 46.27 -22.22 19.28
N LEU A 420 46.37 -23.51 18.92
CA LEU A 420 45.31 -24.23 18.21
C LEU A 420 44.05 -24.39 19.05
N MET A 421 44.16 -24.71 20.34
CA MET A 421 42.98 -24.79 21.23
C MET A 421 42.32 -23.43 21.44
N ILE A 422 43.09 -22.34 21.54
CA ILE A 422 42.54 -20.99 21.66
C ILE A 422 41.86 -20.58 20.35
N ILE A 423 42.43 -20.90 19.18
CA ILE A 423 41.78 -20.68 17.89
C ILE A 423 40.51 -21.54 17.77
N VAL A 424 40.58 -22.83 18.08
CA VAL A 424 39.43 -23.74 18.04
C VAL A 424 38.34 -23.34 19.04
N CYS A 425 38.68 -22.83 20.23
CA CYS A 425 37.71 -22.33 21.21
C CYS A 425 37.15 -20.94 20.87
N ILE A 426 37.95 -20.02 20.29
CA ILE A 426 37.48 -18.72 19.80
C ILE A 426 36.51 -18.92 18.63
N PHE A 427 36.76 -19.95 17.80
CA PHE A 427 35.92 -20.25 16.65
C PHE A 427 34.90 -21.38 16.90
N TRP A 428 34.78 -21.97 18.10
CA TRP A 428 33.90 -23.14 18.29
C TRP A 428 32.41 -22.80 18.13
N GLU A 429 31.99 -21.61 18.57
CA GLU A 429 30.62 -21.14 18.34
C GLU A 429 30.37 -20.81 16.86
N ASP A 430 31.34 -20.22 16.16
CA ASP A 430 31.26 -19.87 14.73
C ASP A 430 31.43 -21.07 13.78
N LEU A 431 32.22 -22.08 14.15
CA LEU A 431 32.47 -23.29 13.34
C LEU A 431 31.28 -24.24 13.41
N SER A 432 30.54 -24.27 14.52
CA SER A 432 29.28 -25.02 14.63
C SER A 432 28.23 -24.50 13.64
N MET A 433 28.22 -23.18 13.43
CA MET A 433 27.40 -22.47 12.44
C MET A 433 27.81 -22.81 10.99
N ILE A 434 29.11 -22.97 10.72
CA ILE A 434 29.66 -23.29 9.39
C ILE A 434 29.48 -24.78 9.04
N LEU A 435 29.68 -25.70 9.99
CA LEU A 435 29.50 -27.14 9.73
C LEU A 435 28.04 -27.49 9.46
N PHE A 436 27.09 -26.79 10.10
CA PHE A 436 25.65 -26.97 9.85
C PHE A 436 25.21 -26.43 8.48
N THR A 437 25.87 -25.37 7.96
CA THR A 437 25.57 -24.80 6.63
C THR A 437 26.11 -25.65 5.48
N VAL A 438 27.16 -26.44 5.70
CA VAL A 438 27.76 -27.30 4.66
C VAL A 438 26.96 -28.61 4.44
N ILE A 439 26.13 -29.04 5.40
CA ILE A 439 25.42 -30.33 5.34
C ILE A 439 24.07 -30.26 4.56
N SER A 440 23.60 -29.10 4.08
CA SER A 440 22.33 -29.00 3.33
C SER A 440 22.35 -28.06 2.11
N ALA A 441 23.35 -28.24 1.25
CA ALA A 441 23.69 -27.36 0.12
C ALA A 441 22.57 -27.11 -0.93
N ASP A 442 21.60 -28.01 -1.10
CA ASP A 442 20.59 -27.85 -2.16
C ASP A 442 19.49 -26.82 -1.83
N HIS A 443 19.20 -26.56 -0.55
CA HIS A 443 18.12 -25.66 -0.16
C HIS A 443 18.56 -24.20 0.04
N VAL A 444 19.81 -23.96 0.42
CA VAL A 444 20.35 -22.60 0.65
C VAL A 444 20.65 -21.87 -0.67
N SER A 445 20.98 -22.62 -1.72
CA SER A 445 21.36 -22.07 -3.04
C SER A 445 20.22 -21.30 -3.72
N CYS A 446 18.96 -21.68 -3.53
CA CYS A 446 17.82 -21.00 -4.14
C CYS A 446 17.54 -19.60 -3.54
N TRP A 447 17.91 -19.40 -2.27
CA TRP A 447 17.62 -18.18 -1.50
C TRP A 447 18.73 -17.13 -1.68
N TYR A 448 19.97 -17.59 -1.91
CA TYR A 448 21.18 -16.75 -1.98
C TYR A 448 21.99 -16.88 -3.27
N GLY A 449 21.71 -17.85 -4.14
CA GLY A 449 22.55 -18.25 -5.27
C GLY A 449 22.73 -17.18 -6.35
N SER A 450 23.88 -17.24 -7.02
CA SER A 450 24.25 -16.39 -8.16
C SER A 450 23.41 -16.72 -9.40
N SER A 451 23.17 -15.70 -10.21
CA SER A 451 22.37 -15.71 -11.44
C SER A 451 22.95 -16.62 -12.53
N ASP A 452 22.06 -17.36 -13.20
CA ASP A 452 22.27 -17.93 -14.53
C ASP A 452 21.89 -16.84 -15.55
N PRO A 453 22.81 -16.37 -16.43
CA PRO A 453 22.60 -15.19 -17.28
C PRO A 453 21.43 -15.28 -18.26
N ASP A 454 20.87 -16.47 -18.49
CA ASP A 454 19.71 -16.68 -19.38
C ASP A 454 18.34 -16.55 -18.68
N ILE A 455 18.31 -16.29 -17.37
CA ILE A 455 17.05 -16.21 -16.58
C ILE A 455 16.79 -14.78 -16.12
N MET A 456 15.71 -14.18 -16.61
CA MET A 456 15.30 -12.82 -16.27
C MET A 456 14.81 -12.73 -14.80
N GLU A 457 15.57 -12.04 -13.94
CA GLU A 457 15.22 -11.79 -12.54
C GLU A 457 14.20 -10.64 -12.40
N LEU A 458 13.28 -10.77 -11.43
CA LEU A 458 12.35 -9.71 -11.08
C LEU A 458 13.12 -8.55 -10.41
N GLY A 459 13.49 -7.54 -11.20
CA GLY A 459 14.27 -6.38 -10.76
C GLY A 459 15.53 -6.09 -11.57
N GLU A 460 15.91 -6.96 -12.51
CA GLU A 460 16.98 -6.69 -13.50
C GLU A 460 16.39 -6.44 -14.89
N GLY A 461 16.72 -5.29 -15.48
CA GLY A 461 16.17 -4.76 -16.73
C GLY A 461 15.53 -3.38 -16.56
N GLU A 462 15.49 -2.58 -17.63
CA GLU A 462 14.74 -1.32 -17.64
C GLU A 462 13.29 -1.60 -17.23
N TRP A 463 12.86 -0.96 -16.15
CA TRP A 463 11.49 -1.05 -15.68
C TRP A 463 10.61 -0.33 -16.69
N ASP A 464 9.80 -1.07 -17.45
CA ASP A 464 8.58 -0.48 -17.96
C ASP A 464 7.64 -0.33 -16.76
N GLU A 465 7.72 0.81 -16.06
CA GLU A 465 6.79 1.24 -15.00
C GLU A 465 5.31 1.16 -15.45
N GLN A 466 5.06 0.98 -16.75
CA GLN A 466 3.77 0.72 -17.36
C GLN A 466 3.22 -0.72 -17.11
N MET A 467 4.04 -1.70 -16.70
CA MET A 467 3.64 -3.10 -16.54
C MET A 467 3.17 -3.49 -15.12
N LEU A 468 3.59 -2.79 -14.07
CA LEU A 468 3.21 -3.10 -12.68
C LEU A 468 2.28 -2.02 -12.15
N ILE A 469 1.09 -1.93 -12.75
CA ILE A 469 0.05 -1.02 -12.29
C ILE A 469 -0.57 -1.64 -11.02
N PRO A 470 -0.52 -0.95 -9.86
CA PRO A 470 -1.10 -1.46 -8.63
C PRO A 470 -2.55 -1.89 -8.83
N SER A 471 -2.90 -3.03 -8.23
CA SER A 471 -4.25 -3.61 -8.33
C SER A 471 -4.64 -4.18 -9.70
N ARG A 472 -3.75 -4.14 -10.71
CA ARG A 472 -4.00 -4.71 -12.06
C ARG A 472 -3.10 -5.91 -12.39
N CYS A 473 -2.81 -6.75 -11.41
CA CYS A 473 -1.92 -7.90 -11.57
C CYS A 473 -2.53 -9.18 -10.98
N ILE A 474 -2.29 -10.31 -11.65
CA ILE A 474 -2.56 -11.66 -11.12
C ILE A 474 -1.21 -12.32 -10.87
N PHE A 475 -1.00 -12.86 -9.67
CA PHE A 475 0.24 -13.52 -9.28
C PHE A 475 0.05 -15.00 -9.00
N PHE A 476 0.91 -15.79 -9.61
CA PHE A 476 1.12 -17.19 -9.30
C PHE A 476 2.53 -17.41 -8.76
N HIS A 477 2.65 -18.20 -7.70
CA HIS A 477 3.94 -18.47 -7.04
C HIS A 477 4.31 -19.95 -7.10
N GLU A 478 5.50 -20.24 -7.62
CA GLU A 478 6.18 -21.54 -7.58
C GLU A 478 7.41 -21.43 -6.67
N THR A 479 7.24 -21.77 -5.39
CA THR A 479 8.26 -21.55 -4.36
C THR A 479 9.25 -22.71 -4.22
N THR A 480 9.16 -23.75 -5.06
CA THR A 480 10.11 -24.87 -5.01
C THR A 480 11.51 -24.45 -5.44
N CYS A 481 12.51 -25.02 -4.75
CA CYS A 481 13.93 -24.78 -5.02
C CYS A 481 14.52 -25.71 -6.08
N SER A 482 13.79 -26.77 -6.45
CA SER A 482 14.09 -27.65 -7.58
C SER A 482 13.76 -26.96 -8.91
N PRO A 483 14.36 -27.39 -10.04
CA PRO A 483 13.98 -26.90 -11.37
C PRO A 483 12.45 -26.86 -11.51
N PRO A 484 11.85 -25.70 -11.85
CA PRO A 484 10.42 -25.56 -11.83
C PRO A 484 9.81 -26.47 -12.90
N ASN A 485 8.86 -27.32 -12.47
CA ASN A 485 8.26 -28.34 -13.30
C ASN A 485 6.75 -28.12 -13.39
N LEU A 486 6.35 -27.21 -14.28
CA LEU A 486 4.95 -26.89 -14.53
C LEU A 486 4.20 -28.13 -15.03
N THR A 487 3.18 -28.53 -14.29
CA THR A 487 2.21 -29.50 -14.78
C THR A 487 1.34 -28.87 -15.87
N PRO A 488 0.68 -29.67 -16.72
CA PRO A 488 -0.25 -29.12 -17.71
C PRO A 488 -1.41 -28.34 -17.06
N GLN A 489 -1.80 -28.72 -15.85
CA GLN A 489 -2.83 -28.03 -15.06
C GLN A 489 -2.32 -26.65 -14.61
N GLN A 490 -1.09 -26.58 -14.11
CA GLN A 490 -0.48 -25.33 -13.69
C GLN A 490 -0.25 -24.37 -14.86
N ALA A 491 0.19 -24.88 -16.01
CA ALA A 491 0.30 -24.07 -17.22
C ALA A 491 -1.07 -23.57 -17.72
N CYS A 492 -2.11 -24.42 -17.62
CA CYS A 492 -3.48 -24.02 -17.94
C CYS A 492 -4.02 -22.93 -17.00
N ALA A 493 -3.68 -22.96 -15.72
CA ALA A 493 -4.04 -21.92 -14.76
C ALA A 493 -3.50 -20.54 -15.19
N VAL A 494 -2.24 -20.49 -15.62
CA VAL A 494 -1.61 -19.25 -16.11
C VAL A 494 -2.22 -18.81 -17.46
N GLU A 495 -2.41 -19.72 -18.42
CA GLU A 495 -3.03 -19.40 -19.72
C GLU A 495 -4.47 -18.89 -19.55
N SER A 496 -5.28 -19.60 -18.76
CA SER A 496 -6.68 -19.23 -18.51
C SER A 496 -6.78 -17.86 -17.83
N SER A 497 -5.89 -17.56 -16.89
CA SER A 497 -5.81 -16.23 -16.26
C SER A 497 -5.54 -15.14 -17.28
N ALA A 498 -4.51 -15.32 -18.11
CA ALA A 498 -4.12 -14.33 -19.11
C ALA A 498 -5.22 -14.09 -20.15
N ARG A 499 -5.84 -15.17 -20.61
CA ARG A 499 -6.88 -15.11 -21.63
C ARG A 499 -8.17 -14.46 -21.11
N ASN A 500 -8.58 -14.80 -19.89
CA ASN A 500 -9.81 -14.30 -19.27
C ASN A 500 -9.63 -12.93 -18.59
N ASN A 501 -8.39 -12.43 -18.51
CA ASN A 501 -8.03 -11.15 -17.89
C ASN A 501 -7.06 -10.35 -18.76
N ARG A 502 -7.44 -10.04 -20.01
CA ARG A 502 -6.57 -9.31 -20.96
C ARG A 502 -6.11 -7.93 -20.45
N ASN A 503 -6.88 -7.36 -19.52
CA ASN A 503 -6.61 -6.07 -18.90
C ASN A 503 -5.71 -6.17 -17.65
N LEU A 504 -5.34 -7.38 -17.22
CA LEU A 504 -4.46 -7.61 -16.09
C LEU A 504 -3.16 -8.25 -16.56
N ASN A 505 -2.07 -7.90 -15.87
CA ASN A 505 -0.77 -8.50 -16.11
C ASN A 505 -0.64 -9.76 -15.25
N VAL A 506 -0.38 -10.90 -15.88
CA VAL A 506 -0.31 -12.21 -15.21
C VAL A 506 1.15 -12.59 -15.00
N PHE A 507 1.55 -12.64 -13.73
CA PHE A 507 2.92 -12.96 -13.32
C PHE A 507 3.02 -14.41 -12.84
N LEU A 508 3.88 -15.20 -13.48
CA LEU A 508 4.36 -16.47 -12.95
C LEU A 508 5.72 -16.26 -12.29
N LEU A 509 5.71 -16.28 -10.96
CA LEU A 509 6.85 -16.01 -10.11
C LEU A 509 7.45 -17.31 -9.57
N PHE A 510 8.74 -17.54 -9.76
CA PHE A 510 9.40 -18.77 -9.29
C PHE A 510 10.73 -18.51 -8.59
N PHE A 511 11.11 -19.38 -7.64
CA PHE A 511 12.34 -19.18 -6.84
C PHE A 511 13.57 -19.91 -7.42
N ALA A 512 13.34 -21.07 -8.02
CA ALA A 512 14.39 -21.97 -8.49
C ALA A 512 15.52 -21.27 -9.27
N THR A 513 16.76 -21.66 -8.98
CA THR A 513 17.98 -21.15 -9.64
C THR A 513 18.29 -21.84 -10.97
N LYS A 514 17.65 -22.97 -11.24
CA LYS A 514 17.84 -23.76 -12.47
C LYS A 514 16.72 -23.48 -13.46
N GLN A 515 17.03 -23.54 -14.76
CA GLN A 515 16.05 -23.39 -15.84
C GLN A 515 14.86 -24.35 -15.70
N PHE A 516 13.71 -23.97 -16.26
CA PHE A 516 12.53 -24.82 -16.39
C PHE A 516 12.89 -26.18 -17.01
N SER A 517 12.26 -27.26 -16.52
CA SER A 517 12.47 -28.61 -17.07
C SER A 517 12.17 -28.64 -18.58
N GLU A 518 12.80 -29.52 -19.36
CA GLU A 518 12.51 -29.68 -20.80
C GLU A 518 11.02 -29.91 -21.08
N LYS A 519 10.33 -30.57 -20.15
CA LYS A 519 8.87 -30.75 -20.18
C LYS A 519 8.10 -29.43 -20.05
N SER A 520 8.61 -28.51 -19.23
CA SER A 520 8.01 -27.19 -18.95
C SER A 520 8.36 -26.14 -20.01
N LYS A 521 9.54 -26.20 -20.64
CA LYS A 521 9.96 -25.26 -21.70
C LYS A 521 8.92 -25.15 -22.83
N ARG A 522 8.26 -26.25 -23.18
CA ARG A 522 7.16 -26.25 -24.17
C ARG A 522 5.95 -25.44 -23.72
N TYR A 523 5.61 -25.49 -22.43
CA TYR A 523 4.50 -24.71 -21.86
C TYR A 523 4.89 -23.24 -21.72
N ILE A 524 6.12 -22.95 -21.27
CA ILE A 524 6.68 -21.60 -21.20
C ILE A 524 6.59 -20.90 -22.57
N LYS A 525 7.04 -21.56 -23.64
CA LYS A 525 6.96 -21.02 -25.00
C LYS A 525 5.53 -20.70 -25.46
N ILE A 526 4.53 -21.41 -24.94
CA ILE A 526 3.11 -21.13 -25.22
C ILE A 526 2.63 -19.94 -24.41
N LEU A 527 2.97 -19.87 -23.14
CA LEU A 527 2.61 -18.77 -22.25
C LEU A 527 3.24 -17.45 -22.72
N GLU A 528 4.48 -17.47 -23.20
CA GLU A 528 5.16 -16.30 -23.78
C GLU A 528 4.51 -15.78 -25.08
N THR A 529 3.55 -16.51 -25.67
CA THR A 529 2.77 -15.99 -26.82
C THR A 529 1.66 -15.02 -26.41
N TYR A 530 1.43 -14.83 -25.11
CA TYR A 530 0.49 -13.84 -24.58
C TYR A 530 1.27 -12.60 -24.15
N ASP A 531 0.81 -11.44 -24.61
CA ASP A 531 1.41 -10.13 -24.35
C ASP A 531 1.31 -9.69 -22.88
N ASN A 532 0.31 -10.21 -22.16
CA ASN A 532 0.07 -9.93 -20.75
C ASN A 532 0.59 -11.02 -19.79
N ILE A 533 1.44 -11.95 -20.23
CA ILE A 533 2.09 -12.95 -19.35
C ILE A 533 3.55 -12.60 -19.10
N TYR A 534 3.95 -12.59 -17.83
CA TYR A 534 5.30 -12.31 -17.39
C TYR A 534 5.82 -13.42 -16.49
N ILE A 535 6.82 -14.15 -16.98
CA ILE A 535 7.47 -15.22 -16.20
C ILE A 535 8.76 -14.65 -15.64
N ARG A 536 8.92 -14.66 -14.31
CA ARG A 536 10.03 -13.97 -13.63
C ARG A 536 10.54 -14.77 -12.45
N ARG A 537 11.86 -14.79 -12.31
CA ARG A 537 12.51 -15.38 -11.15
C ARG A 537 12.53 -14.39 -10.00
N ILE A 538 12.20 -14.85 -8.80
CA ILE A 538 12.30 -14.07 -7.56
C ILE A 538 13.48 -14.58 -6.74
N ARG A 539 14.41 -13.67 -6.44
CA ARG A 539 15.43 -13.91 -5.43
C ARG A 539 14.93 -13.42 -4.08
N LEU A 540 14.61 -14.35 -3.20
CA LEU A 540 13.91 -14.01 -1.96
C LEU A 540 14.70 -13.07 -1.03
N SER A 541 16.04 -13.19 -1.02
CA SER A 541 16.93 -12.30 -0.28
C SER A 541 16.86 -10.84 -0.73
N THR A 542 16.50 -10.57 -1.99
CA THR A 542 16.24 -9.21 -2.51
C THR A 542 14.75 -8.88 -2.55
N TYR A 543 13.88 -9.88 -2.55
CA TYR A 543 12.44 -9.68 -2.58
C TYR A 543 11.88 -9.21 -1.22
N ILE A 544 12.50 -9.61 -0.11
CA ILE A 544 12.07 -9.20 1.25
C ILE A 544 12.58 -7.81 1.65
N ILE A 545 13.54 -7.28 0.89
CA ILE A 545 14.07 -5.93 1.04
C ILE A 545 12.96 -4.88 0.87
N ASP A 546 12.97 -3.91 1.77
CA ASP A 546 12.09 -2.74 1.86
C ASP A 546 10.64 -3.14 2.11
N THR A 547 10.45 -4.23 2.85
CA THR A 547 9.13 -4.72 3.24
C THR A 547 8.96 -4.62 4.75
N PRO A 548 7.71 -4.52 5.25
CA PRO A 548 7.49 -4.37 6.67
C PRO A 548 8.04 -5.56 7.46
N ILE A 549 8.06 -6.77 6.87
CA ILE A 549 8.45 -8.01 7.52
C ILE A 549 9.96 -8.30 7.44
N GLU A 550 10.77 -7.39 6.90
CA GLU A 550 12.19 -7.63 6.65
C GLU A 550 13.00 -7.96 7.90
N ASP A 551 12.99 -7.08 8.90
CA ASP A 551 13.73 -7.29 10.15
C ASP A 551 13.28 -8.57 10.86
N TRP A 552 11.96 -8.79 10.87
CA TRP A 552 11.36 -9.99 11.43
C TRP A 552 11.83 -11.25 10.68
N PHE A 553 11.85 -11.22 9.35
CA PHE A 553 12.27 -12.34 8.52
C PHE A 553 13.73 -12.67 8.79
N TRP A 554 14.64 -11.69 8.75
CA TRP A 554 16.06 -11.91 9.00
C TRP A 554 16.35 -12.38 10.43
N THR A 555 15.59 -11.87 11.42
CA THR A 555 15.72 -12.29 12.82
C THR A 555 15.28 -13.75 13.02
N ASN A 556 14.29 -14.22 12.25
CA ASN A 556 13.69 -15.54 12.45
C ASN A 556 14.15 -16.61 11.43
N ILE A 557 14.84 -16.24 10.35
CA ILE A 557 15.20 -17.15 9.24
C ILE A 557 15.93 -18.42 9.70
N ARG A 558 16.77 -18.33 10.74
CA ARG A 558 17.47 -19.49 11.32
C ARG A 558 16.50 -20.48 11.96
N ARG A 559 15.50 -19.99 12.71
CA ARG A 559 14.47 -20.83 13.35
C ARG A 559 13.46 -21.39 12.34
N LEU A 560 13.16 -20.61 11.29
CA LEU A 560 12.33 -21.04 10.17
C LEU A 560 12.95 -22.21 9.42
N TRP A 561 14.28 -22.24 9.33
CA TRP A 561 15.03 -23.30 8.65
C TRP A 561 15.05 -24.61 9.43
N GLU A 562 15.04 -24.55 10.77
CA GLU A 562 14.98 -25.74 11.63
C GLU A 562 13.62 -26.47 11.51
N ASN A 563 12.57 -25.78 11.04
CA ASN A 563 11.22 -26.32 10.86
C ASN A 563 10.88 -26.54 9.36
N LYS A 564 11.23 -27.72 8.83
CA LYS A 564 11.07 -28.07 7.40
C LYS A 564 9.63 -27.98 6.89
N ASP A 565 8.62 -28.22 7.72
CA ASP A 565 7.21 -28.23 7.31
C ASP A 565 6.68 -26.82 7.05
N TRP A 566 7.10 -25.84 7.86
CA TRP A 566 6.71 -24.44 7.71
C TRP A 566 7.22 -23.82 6.40
N LEU A 567 8.47 -24.11 6.05
CA LEU A 567 9.11 -23.61 4.82
C LEU A 567 8.41 -24.11 3.54
N HIS A 568 7.76 -25.28 3.62
CA HIS A 568 7.14 -25.93 2.47
C HIS A 568 5.63 -25.69 2.33
N LYS A 569 4.89 -25.47 3.43
CA LYS A 569 3.43 -25.25 3.38
C LYS A 569 3.01 -23.81 3.63
N ASP A 570 3.40 -23.24 4.77
CA ASP A 570 2.86 -21.94 5.22
C ASP A 570 3.64 -20.75 4.63
N PHE A 571 4.92 -20.96 4.32
CA PHE A 571 5.77 -19.92 3.73
C PHE A 571 5.28 -19.43 2.37
N HIS A 572 4.60 -20.28 1.60
CA HIS A 572 4.00 -19.93 0.31
C HIS A 572 2.98 -18.79 0.46
N ASP A 573 2.10 -18.87 1.46
CA ASP A 573 1.05 -17.86 1.68
C ASP A 573 1.61 -16.54 2.20
N TYR A 574 2.69 -16.57 2.98
CA TYR A 574 3.40 -15.35 3.39
C TYR A 574 4.04 -14.63 2.20
N VAL A 575 4.62 -15.37 1.25
CA VAL A 575 5.18 -14.80 0.00
C VAL A 575 4.07 -14.21 -0.88
N ARG A 576 2.92 -14.88 -0.98
CA ARG A 576 1.75 -14.37 -1.69
C ARG A 576 1.27 -13.05 -1.09
N MET A 577 1.17 -12.99 0.25
CA MET A 577 0.78 -11.78 0.97
C MET A 577 1.81 -10.66 0.80
N LEU A 578 3.11 -10.97 0.85
CA LEU A 578 4.19 -10.01 0.58
C LEU A 578 4.11 -9.43 -0.83
N THR A 579 3.78 -10.27 -1.81
CA THR A 579 3.62 -9.87 -3.20
C THR A 579 2.46 -8.89 -3.37
N LEU A 580 1.31 -9.17 -2.75
CA LEU A 580 0.17 -8.25 -2.76
C LEU A 580 0.45 -6.96 -1.97
N TRP A 581 1.27 -7.01 -0.92
CA TRP A 581 1.71 -5.78 -0.25
C TRP A 581 2.56 -4.89 -1.17
N LYS A 582 3.44 -5.48 -1.98
CA LYS A 582 4.30 -4.74 -2.92
C LYS A 582 3.53 -4.19 -4.11
N PHE A 583 2.59 -4.94 -4.66
CA PHE A 583 2.03 -4.65 -5.99
C PHE A 583 0.49 -4.58 -6.04
N GLY A 584 -0.22 -4.90 -4.95
CA GLY A 584 -1.67 -5.12 -5.00
C GLY A 584 -2.05 -6.26 -5.94
N GLY A 585 -3.32 -6.36 -6.32
CA GLY A 585 -3.81 -7.34 -7.29
C GLY A 585 -4.33 -8.63 -6.64
N VAL A 586 -4.32 -9.73 -7.39
CA VAL A 586 -4.90 -11.02 -6.96
C VAL A 586 -3.83 -12.09 -6.91
N SER A 587 -3.74 -12.85 -5.82
CA SER A 587 -2.86 -14.01 -5.72
C SER A 587 -3.64 -15.30 -5.73
N LEU A 588 -3.37 -16.16 -6.72
CA LEU A 588 -4.03 -17.45 -6.91
C LEU A 588 -3.07 -18.62 -6.64
N ASN A 589 -3.64 -19.75 -6.23
CA ASN A 589 -2.89 -21.00 -6.22
C ASN A 589 -2.66 -21.49 -7.66
N LEU A 590 -1.46 -21.96 -7.95
CA LEU A 590 -1.03 -22.42 -9.27
C LEU A 590 -1.86 -23.59 -9.84
N ASN A 591 -2.73 -24.24 -9.06
CA ASN A 591 -3.68 -25.26 -9.52
C ASN A 591 -5.11 -24.74 -9.80
N SER A 592 -5.30 -23.42 -9.90
CA SER A 592 -6.63 -22.80 -10.05
C SER A 592 -6.83 -22.32 -11.48
N VAL A 593 -7.72 -22.98 -12.23
CA VAL A 593 -8.08 -22.55 -13.59
C VAL A 593 -9.07 -21.40 -13.49
N VAL A 594 -8.76 -20.26 -14.10
CA VAL A 594 -9.59 -19.06 -14.06
C VAL A 594 -10.64 -19.15 -15.16
N LEU A 595 -11.92 -19.09 -14.79
CA LEU A 595 -13.06 -19.22 -15.70
C LEU A 595 -13.60 -17.86 -16.18
N THR A 596 -13.43 -16.82 -15.36
CA THR A 596 -13.99 -15.48 -15.61
C THR A 596 -13.00 -14.39 -15.18
N SER A 597 -13.28 -13.13 -15.54
CA SER A 597 -12.42 -12.00 -15.19
C SER A 597 -12.41 -11.71 -13.68
N LEU A 598 -11.23 -11.37 -13.16
CA LEU A 598 -10.91 -11.03 -11.78
C LEU A 598 -10.57 -9.53 -11.61
N ASP A 599 -10.67 -8.74 -12.68
CA ASP A 599 -10.33 -7.31 -12.73
C ASP A 599 -11.26 -6.39 -11.92
N LYS A 600 -12.46 -6.86 -11.57
CA LYS A 600 -13.47 -6.12 -10.80
C LYS A 600 -13.44 -6.41 -9.29
N LEU A 601 -12.51 -7.22 -8.82
CA LEU A 601 -12.47 -7.61 -7.42
C LEU A 601 -11.83 -6.51 -6.58
N THR A 602 -12.50 -6.11 -5.49
CA THR A 602 -11.99 -5.15 -4.50
C THR A 602 -10.97 -5.83 -3.57
N THR A 603 -10.76 -5.34 -2.35
CA THR A 603 -9.98 -6.12 -1.37
C THR A 603 -10.83 -7.28 -0.88
N PHE A 604 -10.41 -8.53 -1.07
CA PHE A 604 -11.22 -9.71 -0.79
C PHE A 604 -10.41 -10.92 -0.33
N THR A 605 -11.13 -11.89 0.23
CA THR A 605 -10.63 -13.25 0.48
C THR A 605 -11.64 -14.30 0.01
N GLY A 606 -11.14 -15.41 -0.54
CA GLY A 606 -11.90 -16.60 -0.92
C GLY A 606 -11.59 -17.73 0.05
N VAL A 607 -12.62 -18.22 0.74
CA VAL A 607 -12.49 -19.35 1.66
C VAL A 607 -12.56 -20.69 0.91
N GLN A 608 -11.78 -21.66 1.37
CA GLN A 608 -11.63 -22.99 0.78
C GLN A 608 -12.62 -24.00 1.37
N ASP A 609 -12.96 -23.86 2.65
CA ASP A 609 -13.99 -24.65 3.35
C ASP A 609 -14.82 -23.71 4.24
N ASN A 610 -16.14 -23.86 4.21
CA ASN A 610 -17.07 -23.12 5.07
C ASN A 610 -16.92 -23.48 6.56
N ARG A 611 -16.38 -24.66 6.89
CA ARG A 611 -16.21 -25.14 8.27
C ARG A 611 -14.97 -24.57 8.96
N ASP A 612 -13.84 -24.56 8.26
CA ASP A 612 -12.55 -24.16 8.83
C ASP A 612 -12.10 -22.75 8.37
N MET A 613 -12.88 -22.09 7.50
CA MET A 613 -12.59 -20.78 6.90
C MET A 613 -11.18 -20.65 6.30
N SER A 614 -10.55 -21.76 5.91
CA SER A 614 -9.19 -21.76 5.36
C SER A 614 -9.12 -20.84 4.15
N VAL A 615 -8.28 -19.81 4.17
CA VAL A 615 -8.17 -18.86 3.06
C VAL A 615 -7.28 -19.44 1.99
N GLY A 616 -7.80 -19.51 0.77
CA GLY A 616 -7.06 -20.07 -0.36
C GLY A 616 -6.74 -19.06 -1.46
N VAL A 617 -7.58 -18.03 -1.65
CA VAL A 617 -7.37 -16.93 -2.61
C VAL A 617 -7.57 -15.62 -1.87
N PHE A 618 -6.78 -14.60 -2.20
CA PHE A 618 -7.03 -13.26 -1.71
C PHE A 618 -6.54 -12.22 -2.72
N GLY A 619 -7.24 -11.10 -2.76
CA GLY A 619 -6.91 -9.96 -3.60
C GLY A 619 -6.92 -8.69 -2.77
N VAL A 620 -6.03 -7.76 -3.12
CA VAL A 620 -5.87 -6.49 -2.41
C VAL A 620 -5.85 -5.38 -3.43
N ASP A 621 -6.81 -4.49 -3.33
CA ASP A 621 -6.80 -3.26 -4.10
C ASP A 621 -6.00 -2.18 -3.35
N THR A 622 -4.68 -2.16 -3.54
CA THR A 622 -3.79 -1.17 -2.93
C THR A 622 -3.98 0.26 -3.42
N SER A 623 -4.79 0.47 -4.48
CA SER A 623 -5.19 1.81 -4.91
C SER A 623 -6.22 2.44 -3.97
N THR A 624 -6.91 1.63 -3.17
CA THR A 624 -7.85 2.09 -2.15
C THR A 624 -7.17 2.26 -0.79
N ASN A 625 -7.62 3.25 -0.02
CA ASN A 625 -7.18 3.44 1.36
C ASN A 625 -7.43 2.18 2.21
N PHE A 626 -8.60 1.56 2.04
CA PHE A 626 -8.94 0.33 2.76
C PHE A 626 -8.00 -0.82 2.40
N GLY A 627 -7.79 -1.12 1.11
CA GLY A 627 -6.94 -2.23 0.69
C GLY A 627 -5.49 -2.05 1.12
N ARG A 628 -4.96 -0.83 1.04
CA ARG A 628 -3.63 -0.52 1.57
C ARG A 628 -3.55 -0.65 3.10
N ASN A 629 -4.54 -0.16 3.83
CA ASN A 629 -4.60 -0.34 5.29
C ASN A 629 -4.73 -1.81 5.70
N PHE A 630 -5.52 -2.59 4.95
CA PHE A 630 -5.71 -4.02 5.14
C PHE A 630 -4.40 -4.80 5.02
N ILE A 631 -3.69 -4.61 3.92
CA ILE A 631 -2.44 -5.35 3.69
C ILE A 631 -1.32 -4.93 4.64
N ASP A 632 -1.31 -3.67 5.10
CA ASP A 632 -0.43 -3.22 6.18
C ASP A 632 -0.74 -3.90 7.51
N ALA A 633 -2.02 -4.01 7.88
CA ALA A 633 -2.43 -4.70 9.10
C ALA A 633 -2.02 -6.17 9.06
N CYS A 634 -2.19 -6.84 7.92
CA CYS A 634 -1.68 -8.21 7.70
C CYS A 634 -0.17 -8.29 7.94
N MET A 635 0.62 -7.36 7.38
CA MET A 635 2.07 -7.35 7.58
C MET A 635 2.48 -7.11 9.04
N GLU A 636 1.81 -6.21 9.76
CA GLU A 636 2.07 -5.97 11.18
C GLU A 636 1.74 -7.19 12.05
N ILE A 637 0.68 -7.93 11.73
CA ILE A 637 0.36 -9.19 12.41
C ILE A 637 1.46 -10.21 12.16
N ILE A 638 1.92 -10.38 10.92
CA ILE A 638 3.03 -11.29 10.58
C ILE A 638 4.28 -10.97 11.40
N LYS A 639 4.65 -9.68 11.53
CA LYS A 639 5.79 -9.25 12.35
C LYS A 639 5.63 -9.57 13.83
N SER A 640 4.42 -9.53 14.35
CA SER A 640 4.13 -9.80 15.76
C SER A 640 4.14 -11.29 16.11
N THR A 641 4.15 -12.17 15.10
CA THR A 641 4.14 -13.61 15.28
C THR A 641 5.50 -14.13 15.77
N ASN A 642 5.50 -14.82 16.91
CA ASN A 642 6.69 -15.46 17.48
C ASN A 642 7.05 -16.73 16.70
N ALA A 643 8.35 -16.97 16.50
CA ALA A 643 8.84 -18.13 15.77
C ALA A 643 8.46 -19.51 16.35
N ASN A 644 8.12 -19.57 17.64
CA ASN A 644 7.68 -20.82 18.26
C ASN A 644 6.15 -21.06 18.11
N SER A 645 5.40 -20.12 17.51
CA SER A 645 3.94 -20.16 17.38
C SER A 645 3.44 -20.34 15.95
N TYR A 646 4.32 -20.64 14.99
CA TYR A 646 3.97 -20.70 13.57
C TYR A 646 2.87 -21.69 13.21
N LEU A 647 2.85 -22.86 13.83
CA LEU A 647 1.79 -23.86 13.66
C LEU A 647 0.39 -23.34 14.08
N ARG A 648 0.30 -22.19 14.78
CA ARG A 648 -0.96 -21.57 15.25
C ARG A 648 -1.39 -20.33 14.44
N TYR A 649 -0.59 -19.85 13.48
CA TYR A 649 -0.91 -18.68 12.64
C TYR A 649 -0.87 -19.08 11.16
N ASN A 650 -1.97 -19.65 10.69
CA ASN A 650 -2.23 -19.79 9.25
C ASN A 650 -2.65 -18.40 8.68
N ILE A 651 -2.49 -18.19 7.37
CA ILE A 651 -2.87 -16.97 6.65
C ILE A 651 -4.32 -16.54 6.93
N THR A 652 -5.22 -17.51 7.14
CA THR A 652 -6.60 -17.27 7.61
C THR A 652 -6.63 -16.42 8.87
N ARG A 653 -5.81 -16.75 9.87
CA ARG A 653 -5.78 -16.02 11.14
C ARG A 653 -5.21 -14.63 10.98
N VAL A 654 -4.18 -14.47 10.14
CA VAL A 654 -3.60 -13.16 9.81
C VAL A 654 -4.67 -12.26 9.19
N ILE A 655 -5.42 -12.77 8.22
CA ILE A 655 -6.51 -12.03 7.58
C ILE A 655 -7.63 -11.74 8.59
N THR A 656 -8.08 -12.73 9.37
CA THR A 656 -9.14 -12.53 10.37
C THR A 656 -8.75 -11.47 11.40
N GLU A 657 -7.53 -11.50 11.92
CA GLU A 657 -7.04 -10.49 12.86
C GLU A 657 -6.89 -9.11 12.21
N ALA A 658 -6.50 -9.04 10.94
CA ALA A 658 -6.38 -7.78 10.19
C ALA A 658 -7.76 -7.15 9.96
N VAL A 659 -8.73 -7.95 9.48
CA VAL A 659 -10.13 -7.54 9.32
C VAL A 659 -10.69 -7.13 10.68
N TRP A 660 -10.46 -7.90 11.75
CA TRP A 660 -10.93 -7.55 13.09
C TRP A 660 -10.36 -6.21 13.58
N LYS A 661 -9.06 -5.97 13.45
CA LYS A 661 -8.42 -4.70 13.85
C LYS A 661 -8.94 -3.50 13.07
N LEU A 662 -9.20 -3.68 11.77
CA LEU A 662 -9.63 -2.57 10.92
C LEU A 662 -11.13 -2.33 10.98
N CYS A 663 -11.93 -3.40 10.98
CA CYS A 663 -13.38 -3.33 10.92
C CYS A 663 -14.04 -3.25 12.27
N TYR A 664 -13.57 -4.03 13.24
CA TYR A 664 -14.26 -4.18 14.51
C TYR A 664 -13.80 -3.13 15.54
N GLN A 665 -12.51 -2.77 15.57
CA GLN A 665 -12.00 -1.79 16.54
C GLN A 665 -12.22 -0.33 16.15
N ARG A 666 -12.26 0.00 14.84
CA ARG A 666 -12.37 1.39 14.35
C ARG A 666 -13.78 1.80 13.97
N ASN A 667 -14.72 0.86 13.93
CA ASN A 667 -16.10 1.09 13.62
C ASN A 667 -16.31 1.82 12.27
N ASP A 668 -15.65 1.30 11.24
CA ASP A 668 -15.44 1.98 9.97
C ASP A 668 -16.49 1.58 8.92
N LYS A 669 -17.07 2.57 8.22
CA LYS A 669 -17.97 2.34 7.08
C LYS A 669 -17.23 1.76 5.88
N GLU A 670 -15.90 1.91 5.83
CA GLU A 670 -15.04 1.34 4.77
C GLU A 670 -15.01 -0.20 4.78
N CYS A 671 -15.47 -0.88 5.83
CA CYS A 671 -15.44 -2.34 5.88
C CYS A 671 -16.44 -3.05 4.97
N ARG A 672 -17.39 -2.32 4.36
CA ARG A 672 -18.17 -2.81 3.23
C ARG A 672 -17.31 -3.06 1.98
N GLN A 673 -16.06 -2.56 1.96
CA GLN A 673 -15.11 -2.74 0.86
C GLN A 673 -14.31 -4.05 0.94
N PHE A 674 -14.38 -4.79 2.07
CA PHE A 674 -13.79 -6.12 2.22
C PHE A 674 -14.81 -7.22 1.91
N THR A 675 -14.53 -8.04 0.89
CA THR A 675 -15.45 -9.10 0.47
C THR A 675 -14.93 -10.48 0.88
N ILE A 676 -15.79 -11.29 1.50
CA ILE A 676 -15.51 -12.72 1.73
C ILE A 676 -16.33 -13.54 0.72
N TYR A 677 -15.66 -14.21 -0.20
CA TYR A 677 -16.30 -15.10 -1.16
C TYR A 677 -16.38 -16.53 -0.63
N SER A 678 -17.55 -17.15 -0.77
CA SER A 678 -17.79 -18.55 -0.41
C SER A 678 -16.93 -19.51 -1.24
N PRO A 679 -16.73 -20.76 -0.78
CA PRO A 679 -15.97 -21.76 -1.51
C PRO A 679 -16.53 -22.00 -2.91
N GLU A 680 -17.83 -21.92 -3.12
CA GLU A 680 -18.46 -22.08 -4.44
C GLU A 680 -17.93 -21.13 -5.52
N LYS A 681 -17.37 -19.97 -5.14
CA LYS A 681 -16.78 -18.99 -6.06
C LYS A 681 -15.38 -19.37 -6.53
N PHE A 682 -14.51 -19.88 -5.65
CA PHE A 682 -13.09 -20.12 -5.96
C PHE A 682 -12.64 -21.59 -5.81
N TYR A 683 -13.32 -22.33 -4.94
CA TYR A 683 -13.10 -23.72 -4.57
C TYR A 683 -14.39 -24.56 -4.67
N PRO A 684 -15.10 -24.56 -5.82
CA PRO A 684 -16.35 -25.29 -5.91
C PRO A 684 -16.14 -26.78 -5.63
N SER A 685 -16.78 -27.29 -4.58
CA SER A 685 -16.76 -28.72 -4.23
C SER A 685 -17.71 -29.48 -5.14
N PHE A 686 -17.23 -30.56 -5.76
CA PHE A 686 -18.10 -31.48 -6.49
C PHE A 686 -18.94 -32.30 -5.49
N PRO A 687 -20.22 -32.59 -5.79
CA PRO A 687 -21.05 -33.44 -4.93
C PRO A 687 -20.34 -34.78 -4.69
N ASP A 688 -20.21 -35.15 -3.42
CA ASP A 688 -19.55 -36.39 -3.02
C ASP A 688 -20.40 -37.58 -3.51
N SER A 689 -19.80 -38.46 -4.29
CA SER A 689 -20.49 -39.55 -4.98
C SER A 689 -20.92 -40.63 -3.99
N ARG A 690 -22.11 -40.49 -3.42
CA ARG A 690 -22.87 -41.62 -2.86
C ARG A 690 -24.20 -41.88 -3.54
N GLU A 691 -24.65 -40.98 -4.42
CA GLU A 691 -25.86 -41.18 -5.21
C GLU A 691 -25.52 -41.37 -6.69
N VAL A 692 -25.97 -42.51 -7.23
CA VAL A 692 -25.76 -42.92 -8.61
C VAL A 692 -26.52 -41.98 -9.54
N HIS A 693 -25.83 -40.96 -10.05
CA HIS A 693 -26.38 -40.06 -11.08
C HIS A 693 -25.76 -40.36 -12.45
N THR A 694 -26.61 -40.42 -13.47
CA THR A 694 -26.22 -40.67 -14.87
C THR A 694 -25.26 -39.58 -15.40
N ASN A 695 -24.37 -39.94 -16.34
CA ASN A 695 -23.40 -39.04 -16.97
C ASN A 695 -24.01 -37.72 -17.53
N LYS A 696 -25.31 -37.72 -17.88
CA LYS A 696 -26.01 -36.56 -18.47
C LYS A 696 -26.45 -35.53 -17.42
N THR A 697 -26.85 -35.97 -16.22
CA THR A 697 -27.17 -35.08 -15.09
C THR A 697 -25.90 -34.43 -14.55
N ARG A 698 -24.82 -35.23 -14.46
CA ARG A 698 -23.49 -34.76 -14.05
C ARG A 698 -22.95 -33.65 -14.94
N ALA A 699 -23.09 -33.78 -16.26
CA ALA A 699 -22.68 -32.74 -17.21
C ALA A 699 -23.48 -31.42 -17.04
N LYS A 700 -24.77 -31.48 -16.69
CA LYS A 700 -25.60 -30.29 -16.43
C LYS A 700 -25.20 -29.58 -15.12
N GLU A 701 -24.89 -30.34 -14.08
CA GLU A 701 -24.41 -29.77 -12.81
C GLU A 701 -23.02 -29.15 -12.97
N MET A 702 -22.14 -29.78 -13.74
CA MET A 702 -20.83 -29.23 -14.06
C MET A 702 -20.91 -27.92 -14.85
N LEU A 703 -21.82 -27.82 -15.84
CA LEU A 703 -22.11 -26.57 -16.55
C LEU A 703 -22.70 -25.48 -15.63
N LYS A 704 -23.43 -25.86 -14.58
CA LYS A 704 -23.97 -24.92 -13.59
C LYS A 704 -22.87 -24.39 -12.67
N ILE A 705 -21.93 -25.24 -12.25
CA ILE A 705 -20.74 -24.85 -11.48
C ILE A 705 -19.87 -23.90 -12.31
N GLU A 706 -19.61 -24.20 -13.58
CA GLU A 706 -18.83 -23.34 -14.48
C GLU A 706 -19.44 -21.93 -14.64
N LYS A 707 -20.77 -21.81 -14.69
CA LYS A 707 -21.44 -20.51 -14.79
C LYS A 707 -21.35 -19.64 -13.53
N ASN A 708 -21.15 -20.24 -12.36
CA ASN A 708 -21.19 -19.55 -11.08
C ASN A 708 -19.81 -19.36 -10.43
N ALA A 709 -18.84 -20.21 -10.79
CA ALA A 709 -17.48 -20.18 -10.25
C ALA A 709 -16.56 -19.22 -11.04
N MET A 710 -15.69 -18.53 -10.32
CA MET A 710 -14.62 -17.70 -10.89
C MET A 710 -13.37 -18.51 -11.18
N THR A 711 -13.07 -19.48 -10.32
CA THR A 711 -11.98 -20.44 -10.54
C THR A 711 -12.43 -21.87 -10.22
N ILE A 712 -11.80 -22.84 -10.88
CA ILE A 712 -11.87 -24.25 -10.49
C ILE A 712 -10.51 -24.65 -9.92
N HIS A 713 -10.50 -25.01 -8.64
CA HIS A 713 -9.32 -25.51 -7.96
C HIS A 713 -9.28 -27.04 -8.01
N LEU A 714 -8.18 -27.61 -8.48
CA LEU A 714 -8.01 -29.06 -8.60
C LEU A 714 -7.19 -29.60 -7.42
N LEU A 715 -7.81 -30.44 -6.58
CA LEU A 715 -7.15 -31.08 -5.45
C LEU A 715 -6.13 -32.12 -5.94
N ASN A 716 -4.86 -31.96 -5.56
CA ASN A 716 -3.77 -32.86 -5.95
C ASN A 716 -3.69 -34.16 -5.14
N ASN A 717 -4.50 -34.33 -4.09
CA ASN A 717 -4.40 -35.47 -3.17
C ASN A 717 -5.75 -36.11 -2.89
N TYR A 718 -6.19 -37.02 -3.76
CA TYR A 718 -7.03 -38.14 -3.35
C TYR A 718 -6.48 -39.41 -3.98
N ASN A 719 -6.44 -40.49 -3.18
CA ASN A 719 -5.93 -41.81 -3.57
C ASN A 719 -6.38 -42.21 -4.98
N ARG A 720 -5.44 -42.73 -5.78
CA ARG A 720 -5.56 -43.13 -7.19
C ARG A 720 -6.59 -44.26 -7.48
N SER A 721 -7.59 -44.48 -6.64
CA SER A 721 -8.46 -45.66 -6.69
C SER A 721 -9.97 -45.38 -6.62
N THR A 722 -10.49 -44.20 -6.99
CA THR A 722 -11.93 -43.89 -6.89
C THR A 722 -12.49 -43.09 -8.07
N GLU A 723 -13.79 -43.25 -8.34
CA GLU A 723 -14.58 -42.54 -9.37
C GLU A 723 -14.47 -41.00 -9.29
N ALA A 724 -14.12 -40.46 -8.12
CA ALA A 724 -13.81 -39.04 -7.90
C ALA A 724 -12.64 -38.54 -8.78
N TRP A 725 -11.64 -39.38 -9.05
CA TRP A 725 -10.49 -39.02 -9.90
C TRP A 725 -10.90 -38.82 -11.37
N LEU A 726 -11.74 -39.72 -11.92
CA LEU A 726 -12.21 -39.63 -13.30
C LEU A 726 -13.06 -38.36 -13.52
N SER A 727 -13.79 -37.96 -12.48
CA SER A 727 -14.68 -36.81 -12.48
C SER A 727 -13.92 -35.48 -12.46
N ASN A 728 -12.85 -35.39 -11.65
CA ASN A 728 -11.91 -34.26 -11.65
C ASN A 728 -11.17 -34.12 -12.99
N VAL A 729 -10.84 -35.25 -13.64
CA VAL A 729 -10.20 -35.24 -14.97
C VAL A 729 -11.16 -34.75 -16.06
N ILE A 730 -12.44 -35.11 -16.02
CA ILE A 730 -13.45 -34.63 -16.97
C ILE A 730 -13.72 -33.12 -16.77
N ALA A 731 -13.85 -32.67 -15.52
CA ALA A 731 -14.01 -31.26 -15.19
C ALA A 731 -12.83 -30.41 -15.67
N PHE A 732 -11.61 -30.88 -15.42
CA PHE A 732 -10.41 -30.23 -15.94
C PHE A 732 -10.39 -30.20 -17.47
N LYS A 733 -10.76 -31.29 -18.16
CA LYS A 733 -10.80 -31.29 -19.63
C LYS A 733 -11.79 -30.27 -20.18
N MET A 734 -13.00 -30.19 -19.62
CA MET A 734 -14.02 -29.23 -20.05
C MET A 734 -13.58 -27.78 -19.82
N ALA A 735 -13.07 -27.47 -18.61
CA ALA A 735 -12.57 -26.14 -18.28
C ALA A 735 -11.34 -25.78 -19.11
N ALA A 736 -10.43 -26.73 -19.33
CA ALA A 736 -9.19 -26.52 -20.07
C ALA A 736 -9.42 -26.32 -21.57
N GLU A 737 -10.31 -27.10 -22.17
CA GLU A 737 -10.69 -26.95 -23.58
C GLU A 737 -11.25 -25.57 -23.87
N GLN A 738 -12.10 -25.06 -22.97
CA GLN A 738 -12.72 -23.76 -23.13
C GLN A 738 -11.81 -22.58 -22.77
N ASN A 739 -10.95 -22.71 -21.75
CA ASN A 739 -10.22 -21.57 -21.16
C ASN A 739 -8.71 -21.55 -21.45
N CYS A 740 -8.07 -22.70 -21.70
CA CYS A 740 -6.63 -22.78 -21.99
C CYS A 740 -6.32 -23.65 -23.24
N PRO A 741 -6.83 -23.27 -24.43
CA PRO A 741 -6.83 -24.09 -25.64
C PRO A 741 -5.41 -24.37 -26.17
N LYS A 742 -4.44 -23.47 -26.00
CA LYS A 742 -3.07 -23.69 -26.50
C LYS A 742 -2.36 -24.77 -25.69
N ILE A 743 -2.49 -24.74 -24.36
CA ILE A 743 -1.95 -25.77 -23.47
C ILE A 743 -2.75 -27.08 -23.63
N TYR A 744 -4.08 -27.01 -23.75
CA TYR A 744 -4.94 -28.17 -23.95
C TYR A 744 -4.60 -28.96 -25.23
N ASN A 745 -4.34 -28.27 -26.35
CA ASN A 745 -3.94 -28.91 -27.61
C ASN A 745 -2.62 -29.69 -27.50
N VAL A 746 -1.67 -29.22 -26.66
CA VAL A 746 -0.43 -29.96 -26.38
C VAL A 746 -0.69 -31.23 -25.57
N ILE A 747 -1.65 -31.20 -24.66
CA ILE A 747 -2.07 -32.36 -23.87
C ILE A 747 -2.71 -33.41 -24.79
N LEU A 748 -3.60 -33.00 -25.70
CA LEU A 748 -4.27 -33.88 -26.67
C LEU A 748 -3.27 -34.57 -27.61
N LEU A 749 -2.29 -33.84 -28.15
CA LEU A 749 -1.23 -34.41 -29.02
C LEU A 749 -0.38 -35.49 -28.30
N ARG A 750 -0.32 -35.48 -26.97
CA ARG A 750 0.35 -36.50 -26.15
C ARG A 750 -0.53 -37.74 -25.95
N VAL A 751 -1.83 -37.53 -25.74
CA VAL A 751 -2.84 -38.58 -25.55
C VAL A 751 -3.07 -39.36 -26.86
N SER A 752 -3.09 -38.70 -28.01
CA SER A 752 -3.17 -39.37 -29.33
C SER A 752 -1.92 -40.22 -29.65
N ARG A 753 -0.75 -39.92 -29.06
CA ARG A 753 0.47 -40.76 -29.20
C ARG A 753 0.54 -41.92 -28.19
N THR A 754 -0.29 -41.92 -27.15
CA THR A 754 -0.38 -43.01 -26.16
C THR A 754 -1.59 -43.92 -26.35
N LEU A 755 -2.52 -43.56 -27.26
CA LEU A 755 -3.72 -44.34 -27.61
C LEU A 755 -3.64 -45.05 -28.97
N THR A 756 -2.43 -45.38 -29.44
CA THR A 756 -2.26 -46.43 -30.47
C THR A 756 -2.16 -47.80 -29.80
N THR A 757 -3.16 -48.18 -29.00
CA THR A 757 -3.50 -49.58 -28.66
C THR A 757 -4.81 -49.61 -27.86
N ARG A 758 -5.94 -49.56 -28.59
CA ARG A 758 -7.20 -50.32 -28.37
C ARG A 758 -8.43 -49.52 -28.79
N ASN A 759 -8.95 -49.93 -29.95
CA ASN A 759 -10.34 -49.98 -30.40
C ASN A 759 -11.33 -48.88 -29.98
N SER A 760 -11.63 -48.07 -30.99
CA SER A 760 -12.97 -47.89 -31.57
C SER A 760 -13.99 -46.99 -30.87
N THR A 761 -14.37 -45.97 -31.65
CA THR A 761 -15.71 -45.41 -31.86
C THR A 761 -16.38 -44.71 -30.68
N VAL A 762 -16.59 -43.39 -30.80
CA VAL A 762 -17.91 -42.78 -31.05
C VAL A 762 -17.77 -41.24 -31.08
N LEU A 763 -18.31 -40.64 -32.17
CA LEU A 763 -18.69 -39.24 -32.39
C LEU A 763 -17.61 -38.18 -32.68
N LEU A 764 -17.19 -38.13 -33.95
CA LEU A 764 -16.85 -36.90 -34.66
C LEU A 764 -17.93 -36.66 -35.73
N SER A 765 -18.80 -35.67 -35.54
CA SER A 765 -19.53 -35.03 -36.65
C SER A 765 -19.94 -33.62 -36.28
N HIS A 766 -19.28 -32.64 -36.91
CA HIS A 766 -19.82 -31.42 -37.51
C HIS A 766 -18.71 -30.36 -37.63
N SER A 767 -17.85 -30.56 -38.63
CA SER A 767 -17.07 -29.50 -39.25
C SER A 767 -17.51 -29.42 -40.70
N THR A 768 -18.30 -28.40 -41.06
CA THR A 768 -18.21 -27.67 -42.34
C THR A 768 -19.27 -26.57 -42.44
N ARG A 769 -18.88 -25.47 -43.12
CA ARG A 769 -19.53 -24.16 -43.36
C ARG A 769 -19.05 -23.13 -42.33
N ILE A 770 -18.34 -22.07 -42.70
CA ILE A 770 -18.74 -21.06 -43.70
C ILE A 770 -17.52 -20.60 -44.51
N GLY A 771 -17.63 -20.68 -45.84
CA GLY A 771 -16.91 -19.81 -46.76
C GLY A 771 -17.74 -18.55 -47.04
N GLN A 772 -17.05 -17.45 -47.32
CA GLN A 772 -17.58 -16.16 -47.82
C GLN A 772 -18.70 -15.53 -46.98
N LEU A 773 -18.33 -14.57 -46.12
CA LEU A 773 -19.23 -13.45 -45.83
C LEU A 773 -18.70 -12.19 -46.50
N SER A 774 -19.62 -11.61 -47.26
CA SER A 774 -19.50 -10.48 -48.16
C SER A 774 -19.30 -9.17 -47.41
N THR A 775 -19.09 -8.12 -48.19
CA THR A 775 -19.02 -6.68 -47.90
C THR A 775 -20.09 -6.08 -46.94
N LEU A 776 -20.95 -6.89 -46.32
CA LEU A 776 -21.89 -6.53 -45.27
C LEU A 776 -21.23 -6.36 -43.88
N ASP A 777 -20.11 -7.04 -43.60
CA ASP A 777 -19.45 -6.98 -42.26
C ASP A 777 -18.84 -5.60 -41.94
N VAL A 778 -18.54 -4.79 -42.96
CA VAL A 778 -18.04 -3.41 -42.77
C VAL A 778 -19.15 -2.45 -42.32
N MET A 779 -20.43 -2.78 -42.55
CA MET A 779 -21.56 -1.97 -42.09
C MET A 779 -22.02 -2.31 -40.65
N ALA A 780 -21.76 -3.53 -40.17
CA ALA A 780 -22.17 -3.97 -38.82
C ALA A 780 -21.45 -3.26 -37.67
N GLN A 781 -20.34 -2.57 -37.94
CA GLN A 781 -19.60 -1.79 -36.93
C GLN A 781 -20.13 -0.36 -36.70
N ARG A 782 -21.20 0.09 -37.39
CA ARG A 782 -21.70 1.48 -37.30
C ARG A 782 -22.81 1.75 -36.28
N ILE A 783 -23.61 0.76 -35.86
CA ILE A 783 -24.73 0.96 -34.91
C ILE A 783 -24.69 -0.02 -33.74
N PHE A 784 -25.34 0.31 -32.62
CA PHE A 784 -25.48 -0.58 -31.46
C PHE A 784 -26.53 -1.67 -31.73
N LYS A 785 -26.24 -2.89 -31.28
CA LYS A 785 -27.08 -4.07 -31.48
C LYS A 785 -28.23 -4.12 -30.48
N GLY A 786 -27.91 -3.93 -29.20
CA GLY A 786 -28.76 -3.94 -28.02
C GLY A 786 -29.65 -5.17 -27.84
N ASP A 787 -30.24 -5.28 -26.65
CA ASP A 787 -31.27 -6.27 -26.33
C ASP A 787 -32.66 -5.63 -26.37
N ASN A 788 -33.56 -6.19 -27.18
CA ASN A 788 -34.92 -5.67 -27.31
C ASN A 788 -35.82 -6.11 -26.15
N ASP A 789 -36.63 -5.20 -25.64
CA ASP A 789 -37.69 -5.51 -24.67
C ASP A 789 -39.07 -5.67 -25.34
N ASN A 790 -40.04 -6.18 -24.58
CA ASN A 790 -41.40 -6.44 -25.05
C ASN A 790 -42.19 -5.15 -25.38
N TYR A 791 -41.66 -3.96 -25.05
CA TYR A 791 -42.29 -2.66 -25.27
C TYR A 791 -41.63 -1.88 -26.40
N ASN A 792 -40.88 -2.57 -27.27
CA ASN A 792 -40.12 -1.98 -28.37
C ASN A 792 -39.04 -0.98 -27.91
N GLY A 793 -38.56 -1.13 -26.67
CA GLY A 793 -37.33 -0.52 -26.21
C GLY A 793 -36.12 -1.41 -26.51
N ILE A 794 -34.93 -0.82 -26.36
CA ILE A 794 -33.65 -1.47 -26.60
C ILE A 794 -32.67 -1.10 -25.48
N THR A 795 -31.96 -2.09 -24.96
CA THR A 795 -30.97 -1.90 -23.90
C THR A 795 -29.58 -2.17 -24.43
N ILE A 796 -28.71 -1.18 -24.30
CA ILE A 796 -27.31 -1.26 -24.66
C ILE A 796 -26.54 -1.45 -23.37
N ASP A 797 -25.84 -2.57 -23.27
CA ASP A 797 -24.89 -2.81 -22.19
C ASP A 797 -23.50 -2.37 -22.65
N SER A 798 -22.93 -1.40 -21.95
CA SER A 798 -21.62 -0.85 -22.29
C SER A 798 -20.49 -1.88 -22.27
N VAL A 799 -20.62 -2.97 -21.49
CA VAL A 799 -19.63 -4.06 -21.47
C VAL A 799 -19.79 -4.94 -22.70
N GLU A 800 -21.03 -5.26 -23.09
CA GLU A 800 -21.30 -6.13 -24.24
C GLU A 800 -20.99 -5.44 -25.57
N GLU A 801 -21.12 -4.11 -25.63
CA GLU A 801 -20.92 -3.31 -26.85
C GLU A 801 -19.83 -2.25 -26.73
N THR A 802 -18.74 -2.59 -26.02
CA THR A 802 -17.60 -1.71 -25.74
C THR A 802 -17.01 -1.08 -27.01
N CYS A 803 -16.74 0.23 -26.98
CA CYS A 803 -16.02 0.96 -28.04
C CYS A 803 -15.37 2.25 -27.49
N ASP A 804 -14.31 2.73 -28.14
CA ASP A 804 -13.61 3.99 -27.80
C ASP A 804 -14.55 5.20 -27.90
N ASN A 805 -14.41 6.20 -27.03
CA ASN A 805 -15.20 7.44 -27.02
C ASN A 805 -15.36 8.14 -28.39
N LYS A 806 -14.29 8.16 -29.19
CA LYS A 806 -14.32 8.77 -30.53
C LYS A 806 -15.26 8.01 -31.46
N ILE A 807 -15.30 6.69 -31.33
CA ILE A 807 -16.18 5.80 -32.08
C ILE A 807 -17.59 5.82 -31.48
N PHE A 808 -17.70 5.78 -30.15
CA PHE A 808 -18.94 5.79 -29.39
C PHE A 808 -19.83 6.97 -29.79
N THR A 809 -19.26 8.18 -29.87
CA THR A 809 -20.01 9.38 -30.22
C THR A 809 -20.66 9.27 -31.61
N GLN A 810 -19.90 8.77 -32.60
CA GLN A 810 -20.44 8.59 -33.95
C GLN A 810 -21.44 7.43 -34.00
N ARG A 811 -21.10 6.30 -33.37
CA ARG A 811 -21.97 5.11 -33.28
C ARG A 811 -23.29 5.44 -32.60
N LEU A 812 -23.29 6.25 -31.55
CA LEU A 812 -24.50 6.70 -30.86
C LEU A 812 -25.39 7.56 -31.76
N LYS A 813 -24.80 8.49 -32.53
CA LYS A 813 -25.54 9.32 -33.49
C LYS A 813 -26.20 8.46 -34.57
N ASP A 814 -25.42 7.60 -35.21
CA ASP A 814 -25.90 6.70 -36.26
C ASP A 814 -26.99 5.76 -35.72
N SER A 815 -26.83 5.26 -34.50
CA SER A 815 -27.82 4.39 -33.85
C SER A 815 -29.11 5.13 -33.50
N LEU A 816 -29.03 6.36 -32.97
CA LEU A 816 -30.21 7.16 -32.67
C LEU A 816 -31.01 7.48 -33.93
N GLU A 817 -30.35 7.84 -35.03
CA GLU A 817 -31.02 8.07 -36.32
C GLU A 817 -31.74 6.82 -36.81
N GLN A 818 -31.11 5.64 -36.67
CA GLN A 818 -31.72 4.37 -37.05
C GLN A 818 -32.90 4.01 -36.12
N TRP A 819 -32.74 4.12 -34.81
CA TRP A 819 -33.78 3.78 -33.84
C TRP A 819 -35.01 4.68 -33.95
N ILE A 820 -34.84 5.94 -34.34
CA ILE A 820 -35.96 6.84 -34.66
C ILE A 820 -36.73 6.33 -35.90
N LYS A 821 -36.03 5.92 -36.96
CA LYS A 821 -36.66 5.35 -38.18
C LYS A 821 -37.37 4.03 -37.87
N ASP A 822 -36.76 3.19 -37.03
CA ASP A 822 -37.31 1.91 -36.59
C ASP A 822 -38.46 2.07 -35.58
N LYS A 823 -38.81 3.32 -35.21
CA LYS A 823 -39.85 3.65 -34.23
C LYS A 823 -39.63 2.95 -32.88
N ARG A 824 -38.37 2.81 -32.46
CA ARG A 824 -38.04 2.34 -31.10
C ARG A 824 -38.55 3.33 -30.07
N ARG A 825 -38.97 2.82 -28.91
CA ARG A 825 -39.58 3.65 -27.85
C ARG A 825 -38.54 4.13 -26.84
N THR A 826 -38.09 3.24 -25.96
CA THR A 826 -37.10 3.58 -24.93
C THR A 826 -35.73 3.05 -25.32
N ILE A 827 -34.74 3.92 -25.31
CA ILE A 827 -33.34 3.51 -25.43
C ILE A 827 -32.74 3.51 -24.03
N TRP A 828 -32.21 2.38 -23.60
CA TRP A 828 -31.55 2.22 -22.31
C TRP A 828 -30.06 2.05 -22.51
N PHE A 829 -29.27 2.69 -21.65
CA PHE A 829 -27.85 2.46 -21.56
C PHE A 829 -27.50 2.00 -20.14
N ARG A 830 -27.07 0.74 -20.02
CA ARG A 830 -26.41 0.25 -18.82
C ARG A 830 -24.93 0.60 -18.92
N VAL A 831 -24.56 1.72 -18.32
CA VAL A 831 -23.18 2.20 -18.30
C VAL A 831 -22.50 1.70 -17.04
N HIS A 832 -21.61 0.73 -17.20
CA HIS A 832 -20.81 0.19 -16.10
C HIS A 832 -19.67 1.16 -15.77
N ILE A 833 -19.13 1.09 -14.56
CA ILE A 833 -18.03 1.98 -14.09
C ILE A 833 -16.89 2.18 -15.12
N PRO A 834 -16.41 1.13 -15.84
CA PRO A 834 -15.31 1.28 -16.80
C PRO A 834 -15.61 2.16 -18.01
N HIS A 835 -16.89 2.46 -18.27
CA HIS A 835 -17.35 3.25 -19.41
C HIS A 835 -18.07 4.54 -18.97
N THR A 836 -17.77 5.03 -17.76
CA THR A 836 -18.41 6.23 -17.17
C THR A 836 -18.19 7.49 -18.02
N GLU A 837 -17.14 7.51 -18.84
CA GLU A 837 -16.90 8.52 -19.85
C GLU A 837 -17.98 8.59 -20.95
N TRP A 838 -18.84 7.58 -21.09
CA TRP A 838 -20.03 7.63 -21.97
C TRP A 838 -21.15 8.48 -21.37
N ILE A 839 -21.18 8.68 -20.05
CA ILE A 839 -22.28 9.38 -19.36
C ILE A 839 -22.40 10.84 -19.82
N PRO A 840 -21.32 11.65 -19.88
CA PRO A 840 -21.41 13.02 -20.42
C PRO A 840 -21.89 13.05 -21.88
N ILE A 841 -21.51 12.04 -22.69
CA ILE A 841 -21.89 11.97 -24.10
C ILE A 841 -23.37 11.62 -24.23
N LEU A 842 -23.85 10.62 -23.48
CA LEU A 842 -25.25 10.20 -23.44
C LEU A 842 -26.16 11.31 -22.92
N THR A 843 -25.80 11.95 -21.81
CA THR A 843 -26.56 13.08 -21.26
C THR A 843 -26.59 14.28 -22.22
N GLY A 844 -25.48 14.56 -22.91
CA GLY A 844 -25.42 15.52 -24.01
C GLY A 844 -26.35 15.19 -25.20
N HIS A 845 -26.76 13.93 -25.35
CA HIS A 845 -27.75 13.47 -26.34
C HIS A 845 -29.11 13.19 -25.69
N GLY A 846 -29.44 13.83 -24.57
CA GLY A 846 -30.79 13.80 -23.98
C GLY A 846 -31.16 12.51 -23.24
N PHE A 847 -30.18 11.67 -22.89
CA PHE A 847 -30.41 10.58 -21.94
C PHE A 847 -30.45 11.13 -20.51
N ILE A 848 -31.35 10.59 -19.69
CA ILE A 848 -31.51 10.94 -18.27
C ILE A 848 -31.27 9.71 -17.38
N PHE A 849 -30.87 9.94 -16.14
CA PHE A 849 -30.65 8.86 -15.17
C PHE A 849 -31.97 8.25 -14.73
N HIS A 850 -32.02 6.91 -14.71
CA HIS A 850 -33.14 6.16 -14.13
C HIS A 850 -32.81 5.64 -12.75
N HIS A 851 -31.69 4.92 -12.61
CA HIS A 851 -31.21 4.36 -11.35
C HIS A 851 -29.74 4.00 -11.45
N SER A 852 -29.11 3.75 -10.31
CA SER A 852 -27.76 3.19 -10.25
C SER A 852 -27.74 1.98 -9.31
N LYS A 853 -26.87 1.04 -9.62
CA LYS A 853 -26.34 0.07 -8.66
C LYS A 853 -24.90 0.43 -8.37
N GLU A 854 -24.24 -0.33 -7.50
CA GLU A 854 -22.83 -0.08 -7.17
C GLU A 854 -21.95 -0.18 -8.43
N GLU A 855 -22.26 -1.09 -9.35
CA GLU A 855 -21.45 -1.42 -10.53
C GLU A 855 -21.82 -0.67 -11.83
N TYR A 856 -23.02 -0.07 -11.92
CA TYR A 856 -23.48 0.61 -13.14
C TYR A 856 -24.48 1.73 -12.85
N VAL A 857 -24.58 2.67 -13.80
CA VAL A 857 -25.71 3.60 -13.91
C VAL A 857 -26.56 3.26 -15.12
N MET A 858 -27.88 3.21 -14.91
CA MET A 858 -28.86 3.04 -15.97
C MET A 858 -29.34 4.41 -16.41
N LEU A 859 -29.08 4.75 -17.67
CA LEU A 859 -29.65 5.91 -18.33
C LEU A 859 -30.70 5.47 -19.33
N TYR A 860 -31.65 6.35 -19.62
CA TYR A 860 -32.61 6.11 -20.68
C TYR A 860 -32.97 7.37 -21.43
N ARG A 861 -33.45 7.18 -22.66
CA ARG A 861 -34.06 8.23 -23.47
C ARG A 861 -35.34 7.70 -24.09
N TRP A 862 -36.43 8.46 -23.92
CA TRP A 862 -37.69 8.22 -24.61
C TRP A 862 -37.66 8.93 -25.96
N LEU A 863 -37.90 8.18 -27.05
CA LEU A 863 -37.88 8.72 -28.42
C LEU A 863 -39.24 9.21 -28.95
N PRO A 864 -40.39 8.60 -28.61
CA PRO A 864 -41.69 9.07 -29.10
C PRO A 864 -41.99 10.51 -28.68
N THR A 865 -42.39 11.35 -29.63
CA THR A 865 -42.72 12.77 -29.41
C THR A 865 -44.22 13.04 -29.39
N ASN A 866 -45.05 12.05 -29.75
CA ASN A 866 -46.51 12.16 -29.87
C ASN A 866 -47.26 11.52 -28.69
N GLU A 867 -46.55 11.00 -27.69
CA GLU A 867 -47.12 10.36 -26.49
C GLU A 867 -46.25 10.67 -25.26
N GLU A 868 -46.86 10.61 -24.08
CA GLU A 868 -46.14 10.78 -22.82
C GLU A 868 -45.24 9.57 -22.52
N CYS A 869 -44.10 9.83 -21.89
CA CYS A 869 -43.17 8.79 -21.46
C CYS A 869 -43.81 7.91 -20.38
N ASN A 870 -43.97 6.62 -20.68
CA ASN A 870 -44.60 5.65 -19.77
C ASN A 870 -43.58 4.79 -18.99
N VAL A 871 -42.31 5.21 -18.97
CA VAL A 871 -41.25 4.54 -18.20
C VAL A 871 -41.51 4.76 -16.70
N PRO A 872 -41.69 3.70 -15.90
CA PRO A 872 -41.89 3.84 -14.47
C PRO A 872 -40.67 4.49 -13.81
N LYS A 873 -40.89 5.32 -12.79
CA LYS A 873 -39.78 5.81 -11.96
C LYS A 873 -39.18 4.66 -11.14
N TYR A 874 -37.89 4.77 -10.82
CA TYR A 874 -37.22 3.78 -9.98
C TYR A 874 -37.76 3.74 -8.53
N ALA A 875 -37.44 2.66 -7.82
CA ALA A 875 -37.78 2.48 -6.42
C ALA A 875 -37.21 3.63 -5.57
N HIS A 876 -38.07 4.28 -4.79
CA HIS A 876 -37.78 5.49 -4.01
C HIS A 876 -38.32 5.40 -2.58
N THR A 877 -38.62 4.18 -2.11
CA THR A 877 -39.22 3.96 -0.79
C THR A 877 -38.27 3.12 0.06
N TYR A 878 -37.88 3.66 1.21
CA TYR A 878 -37.16 2.93 2.25
C TYR A 878 -38.10 1.95 2.95
N LEU A 879 -37.59 0.77 3.28
CA LEU A 879 -38.31 -0.23 4.07
C LEU A 879 -37.55 -0.46 5.37
N GLY A 880 -38.19 -0.18 6.51
CA GLY A 880 -37.65 -0.46 7.82
C GLY A 880 -38.56 -1.39 8.62
N VAL A 881 -38.03 -1.97 9.68
CA VAL A 881 -38.77 -2.83 10.59
C VAL A 881 -38.44 -2.49 12.04
N GLY A 882 -39.47 -2.48 12.89
CA GLY A 882 -39.38 -2.35 14.34
C GLY A 882 -39.90 -3.59 15.02
N ALA A 883 -39.18 -4.10 16.00
CA ALA A 883 -39.50 -5.33 16.69
C ALA A 883 -40.12 -5.05 18.06
N PHE A 884 -41.39 -5.41 18.20
CA PHE A 884 -42.05 -5.52 19.49
C PHE A 884 -41.73 -6.88 20.10
N VAL A 885 -40.63 -6.93 20.86
CA VAL A 885 -40.21 -8.15 21.58
C VAL A 885 -40.91 -8.18 22.93
N PHE A 886 -41.83 -9.12 23.13
CA PHE A 886 -42.68 -9.18 24.32
C PHE A 886 -42.35 -10.35 25.22
N ASN A 887 -42.00 -10.05 26.48
CA ASN A 887 -41.88 -11.05 27.53
C ASN A 887 -43.25 -11.30 28.18
N LYS A 888 -43.89 -12.41 27.81
CA LYS A 888 -45.21 -12.80 28.33
C LYS A 888 -45.22 -13.00 29.85
N ASN A 889 -44.09 -13.41 30.45
CA ASN A 889 -44.03 -13.74 31.88
C ASN A 889 -44.01 -12.49 32.77
N THR A 890 -43.37 -11.40 32.31
CA THR A 890 -43.22 -10.16 33.09
C THR A 890 -44.06 -9.00 32.57
N CYS A 891 -44.71 -9.17 31.42
CA CYS A 891 -45.42 -8.12 30.68
C CYS A 891 -44.51 -6.92 30.31
N GLU A 892 -43.24 -7.22 30.04
CA GLU A 892 -42.23 -6.23 29.63
C GLU A 892 -41.94 -6.34 28.13
N ILE A 893 -41.55 -5.20 27.56
CA ILE A 893 -41.06 -5.09 26.20
C ILE A 893 -39.59 -4.70 26.18
N LEU A 894 -38.88 -5.16 25.17
CA LEU A 894 -37.50 -4.76 24.94
C LEU A 894 -37.46 -3.38 24.27
N VAL A 895 -36.74 -2.44 24.88
CA VAL A 895 -36.64 -1.07 24.38
C VAL A 895 -35.21 -0.58 24.40
N ILE A 896 -34.89 0.26 23.42
CA ILE A 896 -33.56 0.84 23.21
C ILE A 896 -33.62 2.37 23.19
N LYS A 897 -32.47 2.97 23.45
CA LYS A 897 -32.13 4.36 23.11
C LYS A 897 -30.90 4.38 22.23
N GLU A 898 -30.97 5.10 21.13
CA GLU A 898 -29.82 5.34 20.28
C GLU A 898 -28.82 6.28 20.96
N LYS A 899 -27.56 6.12 20.57
CA LYS A 899 -26.42 6.92 21.06
C LYS A 899 -26.25 8.22 20.30
N TYR A 900 -26.57 8.23 19.01
CA TYR A 900 -26.36 9.36 18.10
C TYR A 900 -27.69 9.90 17.54
N ALA A 901 -28.67 10.11 18.41
CA ALA A 901 -29.91 10.75 18.00
C ALA A 901 -29.66 12.25 17.71
N PRO A 902 -30.13 12.80 16.58
CA PRO A 902 -30.01 14.23 16.26
C PRO A 902 -30.83 15.13 17.20
N THR A 903 -31.81 14.54 17.91
CA THR A 903 -32.61 15.17 18.96
C THR A 903 -32.41 14.44 20.30
N LYS A 904 -33.12 14.86 21.36
CA LYS A 904 -33.04 14.20 22.68
C LYS A 904 -33.32 12.70 22.54
N ALA A 905 -32.41 11.86 23.03
CA ALA A 905 -32.54 10.40 22.96
C ALA A 905 -33.88 9.92 23.55
N SER A 906 -34.68 9.26 22.70
CA SER A 906 -36.01 8.74 23.07
C SER A 906 -36.01 7.21 23.09
N TRP A 907 -36.77 6.63 24.02
CA TRP A 907 -37.00 5.19 24.02
C TRP A 907 -37.85 4.78 22.81
N LYS A 908 -37.41 3.72 22.13
CA LYS A 908 -38.10 3.13 20.98
C LYS A 908 -37.94 1.60 20.96
N LEU A 909 -38.68 0.97 20.06
CA LEU A 909 -38.50 -0.46 19.76
C LEU A 909 -37.16 -0.68 19.05
N PRO A 910 -36.47 -1.80 19.29
CA PRO A 910 -35.31 -2.20 18.49
C PRO A 910 -35.72 -2.41 17.03
N GLY A 911 -34.83 -2.09 16.09
CA GLY A 911 -35.15 -2.22 14.67
C GLY A 911 -34.39 -1.26 13.75
N GLY A 912 -34.34 -1.62 12.48
CA GLY A 912 -33.55 -0.93 11.47
C GLY A 912 -34.06 -1.13 10.05
N TYR A 913 -33.14 -1.02 9.08
CA TYR A 913 -33.44 -1.08 7.65
C TYR A 913 -33.54 -2.53 7.18
N VAL A 914 -34.47 -2.81 6.27
CA VAL A 914 -34.58 -4.12 5.60
C VAL A 914 -33.66 -4.11 4.40
N GLU A 915 -32.63 -4.95 4.41
CA GLU A 915 -31.59 -4.95 3.38
C GLU A 915 -32.13 -5.46 2.02
N PRO A 916 -31.52 -5.08 0.87
CA PRO A 916 -31.97 -5.53 -0.44
C PRO A 916 -31.98 -7.06 -0.56
N GLY A 917 -33.17 -7.64 -0.77
CA GLY A 917 -33.36 -9.09 -0.88
C GLY A 917 -33.56 -9.81 0.46
N GLU A 918 -33.60 -9.07 1.58
CA GLU A 918 -33.89 -9.59 2.91
C GLU A 918 -35.41 -9.63 3.17
N ASP A 919 -35.89 -10.71 3.80
CA ASP A 919 -37.28 -10.81 4.26
C ASP A 919 -37.48 -9.96 5.53
N ILE A 920 -38.66 -9.36 5.69
CA ILE A 920 -38.99 -8.49 6.85
C ILE A 920 -38.83 -9.26 8.18
N GLU A 921 -39.18 -10.55 8.19
CA GLU A 921 -38.97 -11.44 9.34
C GLU A 921 -37.49 -11.54 9.72
N THR A 922 -36.63 -11.78 8.74
CA THR A 922 -35.18 -11.95 8.92
C THR A 922 -34.56 -10.65 9.44
N ALA A 923 -34.94 -9.52 8.85
CA ALA A 923 -34.50 -8.20 9.29
C ALA A 923 -34.89 -7.94 10.76
N ALA A 924 -36.14 -8.23 11.14
CA ALA A 924 -36.59 -7.99 12.52
C ALA A 924 -35.80 -8.80 13.55
N LYS A 925 -35.52 -10.09 13.26
CA LYS A 925 -34.71 -10.95 14.14
C LYS A 925 -33.27 -10.46 14.22
N ARG A 926 -32.68 -10.11 13.07
CA ARG A 926 -31.31 -9.61 12.96
C ARG A 926 -31.12 -8.34 13.78
N GLU A 927 -31.98 -7.35 13.58
CA GLU A 927 -31.88 -6.04 14.27
C GLU A 927 -31.98 -6.19 15.79
N VAL A 928 -32.92 -7.01 16.29
CA VAL A 928 -33.03 -7.29 17.73
C VAL A 928 -31.75 -7.90 18.27
N LEU A 929 -31.20 -8.91 17.58
CA LEU A 929 -29.97 -9.57 18.00
C LEU A 929 -28.77 -8.62 17.98
N GLU A 930 -28.62 -7.83 16.91
CA GLU A 930 -27.53 -6.87 16.74
C GLU A 930 -27.54 -5.77 17.79
N GLU A 931 -28.71 -5.21 18.10
CA GLU A 931 -28.82 -4.07 19.02
C GLU A 931 -28.78 -4.46 20.50
N THR A 932 -29.29 -5.64 20.83
CA THR A 932 -29.62 -6.00 22.22
C THR A 932 -29.03 -7.32 22.72
N GLY A 933 -28.51 -8.17 21.82
CA GLY A 933 -28.07 -9.53 22.15
C GLY A 933 -29.21 -10.53 22.38
N ILE A 934 -30.47 -10.10 22.25
CA ILE A 934 -31.64 -10.95 22.43
C ILE A 934 -31.92 -11.74 21.15
N GLN A 935 -31.97 -13.06 21.26
CA GLN A 935 -32.52 -13.94 20.24
C GLN A 935 -34.03 -13.97 20.39
N ALA A 936 -34.75 -13.78 19.30
CA ALA A 936 -36.21 -13.73 19.33
C ALA A 936 -36.83 -14.39 18.10
N ASP A 937 -37.98 -15.03 18.31
CA ASP A 937 -38.75 -15.68 17.27
C ASP A 937 -39.80 -14.74 16.72
N PHE A 938 -39.82 -14.60 15.40
CA PHE A 938 -40.84 -13.87 14.68
C PHE A 938 -42.14 -14.66 14.68
N LYS A 939 -43.24 -13.94 14.87
CA LYS A 939 -44.58 -14.52 14.87
C LYS A 939 -45.44 -13.93 13.77
N CYS A 940 -45.52 -12.60 13.68
CA CYS A 940 -46.28 -11.92 12.63
C CYS A 940 -45.89 -10.42 12.54
N LEU A 941 -46.39 -9.73 11.52
CA LEU A 941 -46.43 -8.27 11.51
C LEU A 941 -47.74 -7.78 12.15
N ILE A 942 -47.68 -6.66 12.85
CA ILE A 942 -48.83 -6.06 13.56
C ILE A 942 -49.41 -4.92 12.74
N SER A 943 -48.55 -4.01 12.30
CA SER A 943 -48.95 -2.78 11.61
C SER A 943 -47.79 -2.23 10.81
N PHE A 944 -48.05 -1.20 10.00
CA PHE A 944 -46.99 -0.45 9.33
C PHE A 944 -47.33 1.04 9.33
N ARG A 945 -46.28 1.86 9.30
CA ARG A 945 -46.35 3.30 9.09
C ARG A 945 -45.84 3.61 7.69
N HIS A 946 -46.48 4.54 7.01
CA HIS A 946 -45.98 5.12 5.76
C HIS A 946 -45.75 6.62 5.98
N GLY A 947 -44.57 7.12 5.63
CA GLY A 947 -44.20 8.53 5.69
C GLY A 947 -43.52 8.99 4.40
N HIS A 948 -43.52 10.30 4.17
CA HIS A 948 -42.90 10.95 3.01
C HIS A 948 -41.79 11.90 3.45
N ASP A 949 -40.99 12.38 2.49
CA ASP A 949 -39.93 13.37 2.69
C ASP A 949 -38.92 13.01 3.78
N TYR A 950 -38.53 11.73 3.82
CA TYR A 950 -37.50 11.23 4.73
C TYR A 950 -36.10 11.42 4.11
N SER A 951 -35.17 10.51 4.37
CA SER A 951 -33.82 10.51 3.79
C SER A 951 -33.86 10.70 2.27
N PHE A 952 -33.16 11.71 1.77
CA PHE A 952 -33.04 12.04 0.34
C PHE A 952 -34.38 12.37 -0.37
N GLY A 953 -35.42 12.77 0.37
CA GLY A 953 -36.74 13.07 -0.20
C GLY A 953 -37.55 11.82 -0.58
N CYS A 954 -37.13 10.65 -0.09
CA CYS A 954 -37.80 9.37 -0.34
C CYS A 954 -38.94 9.12 0.65
N SER A 955 -39.87 8.24 0.26
CA SER A 955 -40.88 7.71 1.18
C SER A 955 -40.27 6.65 2.11
N ASP A 956 -40.90 6.38 3.24
CA ASP A 956 -40.47 5.40 4.24
C ASP A 956 -41.68 4.54 4.67
N ILE A 957 -41.54 3.22 4.53
CA ILE A 957 -42.48 2.25 5.09
C ILE A 957 -41.79 1.56 6.27
N TYR A 958 -42.37 1.71 7.46
CA TYR A 958 -41.84 1.12 8.68
C TYR A 958 -42.80 0.07 9.24
N MET A 959 -42.42 -1.19 9.13
CA MET A 959 -43.22 -2.36 9.54
C MET A 959 -43.00 -2.66 11.02
N ILE A 960 -44.03 -3.07 11.76
CA ILE A 960 -43.91 -3.49 13.16
C ILE A 960 -44.09 -5.00 13.23
N ALA A 961 -43.06 -5.70 13.71
CA ALA A 961 -43.03 -7.13 13.89
C ALA A 961 -43.27 -7.50 15.36
N TYR A 962 -44.06 -8.54 15.59
CA TYR A 962 -44.21 -9.18 16.90
C TYR A 962 -43.23 -10.33 17.05
N LEU A 963 -42.40 -10.28 18.09
CA LEU A 963 -41.41 -11.31 18.40
C LEU A 963 -41.52 -11.78 19.84
N THR A 964 -41.18 -13.05 20.07
CA THR A 964 -41.05 -13.65 21.41
C THR A 964 -39.58 -13.92 21.74
N PRO A 965 -39.05 -13.46 22.89
CA PRO A 965 -37.65 -13.66 23.24
C PRO A 965 -37.35 -15.12 23.60
N GLN A 966 -36.19 -15.62 23.18
CA GLN A 966 -35.63 -16.92 23.58
C GLN A 966 -34.73 -16.81 24.80
N ASN A 967 -34.07 -15.66 24.97
CA ASN A 967 -33.24 -15.32 26.12
C ASN A 967 -33.62 -13.92 26.66
N PHE A 968 -33.14 -13.60 27.86
CA PHE A 968 -33.50 -12.36 28.57
C PHE A 968 -32.30 -11.49 28.96
N GLU A 969 -31.08 -12.02 28.81
CA GLU A 969 -29.84 -11.31 29.13
C GLU A 969 -29.50 -10.31 28.03
N ILE A 970 -29.43 -9.03 28.39
CA ILE A 970 -29.17 -7.94 27.46
C ILE A 970 -27.66 -7.73 27.32
N ASP A 971 -27.15 -7.89 26.10
CA ASP A 971 -25.82 -7.44 25.68
C ASP A 971 -25.96 -6.36 24.61
N LYS A 972 -26.13 -5.12 25.05
CA LYS A 972 -26.44 -4.00 24.15
C LYS A 972 -25.25 -3.64 23.25
N CYS A 973 -25.55 -3.29 22.01
CA CYS A 973 -24.58 -2.79 21.05
C CYS A 973 -23.89 -1.50 21.54
N LYS A 974 -22.59 -1.57 21.84
CA LYS A 974 -21.80 -0.42 22.36
C LYS A 974 -21.61 0.71 21.34
N ARG A 975 -21.79 0.38 20.06
CA ARG A 975 -21.68 1.29 18.93
C ARG A 975 -22.88 2.22 18.83
N GLU A 976 -24.07 1.64 18.75
CA GLU A 976 -25.29 2.34 18.34
C GLU A 976 -26.21 2.66 19.51
N ILE A 977 -26.19 1.83 20.56
CA ILE A 977 -27.19 1.86 21.63
C ILE A 977 -26.60 2.45 22.92
N SER A 978 -27.17 3.56 23.36
CA SER A 978 -26.83 4.21 24.63
C SER A 978 -27.40 3.43 25.82
N GLU A 979 -28.68 3.09 25.77
CA GLU A 979 -29.38 2.32 26.81
C GLU A 979 -30.26 1.23 26.19
N CYS A 980 -30.36 0.08 26.84
CA CYS A 980 -31.27 -1.00 26.48
C CYS A 980 -31.81 -1.61 27.78
N LYS A 981 -33.12 -1.87 27.85
CA LYS A 981 -33.74 -2.51 29.01
C LYS A 981 -35.06 -3.18 28.67
N TRP A 982 -35.47 -4.10 29.53
CA TRP A 982 -36.86 -4.51 29.65
C TRP A 982 -37.66 -3.40 30.35
N MET A 983 -38.76 -2.97 29.75
CA MET A 983 -39.64 -1.93 30.28
C MET A 983 -41.08 -2.44 30.26
N LYS A 984 -41.82 -2.27 31.36
CA LYS A 984 -43.25 -2.62 31.38
C LYS A 984 -43.99 -1.83 30.30
N LEU A 985 -44.91 -2.50 29.62
CA LEU A 985 -45.66 -1.89 28.52
C LEU A 985 -46.44 -0.63 28.96
N GLY A 986 -47.03 -0.66 30.15
CA GLY A 986 -47.70 0.51 30.75
C GLY A 986 -46.75 1.68 30.97
N ASP A 987 -45.54 1.42 31.47
CA ASP A 987 -44.51 2.45 31.68
C ASP A 987 -44.06 3.06 30.35
N PHE A 988 -43.86 2.23 29.31
CA PHE A 988 -43.49 2.71 27.97
C PHE A 988 -44.53 3.68 27.39
N MET A 989 -45.81 3.38 27.53
CA MET A 989 -46.88 4.26 27.04
C MET A 989 -46.94 5.60 27.80
N GLN A 990 -46.62 5.60 29.09
CA GLN A 990 -46.65 6.80 29.93
C GLN A 990 -45.32 7.56 29.95
N HIS A 991 -44.22 6.95 29.50
CA HIS A 991 -42.88 7.54 29.60
C HIS A 991 -42.79 8.88 28.84
N PRO A 992 -42.21 9.93 29.45
CA PRO A 992 -42.10 11.26 28.83
C PRO A 992 -41.11 11.28 27.66
N GLU A 993 -40.12 10.39 27.67
CA GLU A 993 -39.10 10.26 26.61
C GLU A 993 -39.47 9.24 25.52
N VAL A 994 -40.75 8.86 25.38
CA VAL A 994 -41.23 8.03 24.26
C VAL A 994 -42.03 8.93 23.32
N HIS A 995 -41.69 8.90 22.02
CA HIS A 995 -42.38 9.71 21.01
C HIS A 995 -43.83 9.24 20.81
N ALA A 996 -44.75 10.18 20.52
CA ALA A 996 -46.18 9.88 20.36
C ALA A 996 -46.44 8.75 19.34
N ASN A 997 -45.72 8.73 18.23
CA ASN A 997 -45.84 7.66 17.22
C ASN A 997 -45.53 6.27 17.81
N ASN A 998 -44.48 6.13 18.62
CA ASN A 998 -44.15 4.85 19.26
C ASN A 998 -45.21 4.43 20.28
N LYS A 999 -45.87 5.38 20.94
CA LYS A 999 -47.01 5.10 21.83
C LYS A 999 -48.21 4.58 21.04
N THR A 1000 -48.51 5.18 19.88
CA THR A 1000 -49.57 4.70 18.98
C THR A 1000 -49.28 3.28 18.48
N LEU A 1001 -48.03 2.99 18.10
CA LEU A 1001 -47.62 1.65 17.68
C LEU A 1001 -47.77 0.64 18.82
N ALA A 1002 -47.33 0.99 20.04
CA ALA A 1002 -47.51 0.14 21.21
C ALA A 1002 -48.99 -0.13 21.53
N ALA A 1003 -49.86 0.87 21.39
CA ALA A 1003 -51.31 0.69 21.54
C ALA A 1003 -51.88 -0.30 20.51
N LYS A 1004 -51.42 -0.23 19.26
CA LYS A 1004 -51.79 -1.22 18.23
C LYS A 1004 -51.26 -2.62 18.52
N THR A 1005 -50.13 -2.74 19.18
CA THR A 1005 -49.68 -4.04 19.67
C THR A 1005 -50.55 -4.57 20.81
N ILE A 1006 -51.08 -3.70 21.68
CA ILE A 1006 -52.06 -4.12 22.71
C ILE A 1006 -53.34 -4.65 22.05
N ASP A 1007 -53.86 -3.93 21.05
CA ASP A 1007 -55.03 -4.39 20.26
C ASP A 1007 -54.75 -5.78 19.67
N PHE A 1008 -53.56 -5.99 19.10
CA PHE A 1008 -53.11 -7.31 18.62
C PHE A 1008 -53.09 -8.37 19.74
N LEU A 1009 -52.48 -8.09 20.89
CA LEU A 1009 -52.40 -9.05 22.01
C LEU A 1009 -53.78 -9.45 22.55
N GLN A 1010 -54.78 -8.56 22.46
CA GLN A 1010 -56.16 -8.83 22.88
C GLN A 1010 -56.93 -9.70 21.87
N HIS A 1011 -56.74 -9.47 20.58
CA HIS A 1011 -57.55 -10.11 19.53
C HIS A 1011 -56.84 -11.24 18.80
N GLN A 1012 -55.52 -11.40 18.96
CA GLN A 1012 -54.66 -12.42 18.33
C GLN A 1012 -54.77 -12.42 16.79
N MET A 1013 -54.95 -11.25 16.18
CA MET A 1013 -55.05 -11.07 14.73
C MET A 1013 -53.80 -10.37 14.20
N GLY A 1014 -52.93 -11.12 13.51
CA GLY A 1014 -51.67 -10.63 12.97
C GLY A 1014 -51.57 -10.82 11.46
N ILE A 1015 -50.61 -10.14 10.84
CA ILE A 1015 -50.27 -10.30 9.42
C ILE A 1015 -49.19 -11.38 9.31
N VAL A 1016 -49.57 -12.57 8.85
CA VAL A 1016 -48.73 -13.76 8.76
C VAL A 1016 -48.13 -13.88 7.35
N ALA A 1017 -46.86 -14.26 7.29
CA ALA A 1017 -46.11 -14.51 6.08
C ALA A 1017 -46.40 -15.92 5.52
N ASN A 1018 -46.85 -16.01 4.28
CA ASN A 1018 -47.05 -17.29 3.58
C ASN A 1018 -46.13 -17.35 2.36
N TYR A 1019 -45.21 -18.31 2.36
CA TYR A 1019 -44.24 -18.46 1.27
C TYR A 1019 -44.82 -19.34 0.16
N GLY A 1020 -44.67 -18.89 -1.08
CA GLY A 1020 -45.13 -19.59 -2.27
C GLY A 1020 -44.22 -19.35 -3.47
N VAL A 1021 -44.61 -19.88 -4.63
CA VAL A 1021 -43.88 -19.71 -5.88
C VAL A 1021 -44.78 -19.04 -6.90
N HIS A 1022 -44.33 -17.92 -7.46
CA HIS A 1022 -45.11 -17.18 -8.46
C HIS A 1022 -45.35 -18.04 -9.71
N PRO A 1023 -46.59 -18.18 -10.21
CA PRO A 1023 -46.93 -19.15 -11.25
C PRO A 1023 -46.21 -18.91 -12.58
N ILE A 1024 -45.98 -17.64 -12.95
CA ILE A 1024 -45.31 -17.25 -14.20
C ILE A 1024 -43.80 -17.18 -14.06
N THR A 1025 -43.27 -16.36 -13.13
CA THR A 1025 -41.83 -16.12 -13.00
C THR A 1025 -41.06 -17.26 -12.34
N LYS A 1026 -41.77 -18.22 -11.70
CA LYS A 1026 -41.19 -19.32 -10.92
C LYS A 1026 -40.26 -18.87 -9.77
N LYS A 1027 -40.34 -17.60 -9.38
CA LYS A 1027 -39.60 -17.04 -8.25
C LYS A 1027 -40.38 -17.24 -6.95
N GLN A 1028 -39.66 -17.38 -5.84
CA GLN A 1028 -40.26 -17.39 -4.52
C GLN A 1028 -40.91 -16.04 -4.24
N ILE A 1029 -42.10 -16.07 -3.63
CA ILE A 1029 -42.85 -14.90 -3.19
C ILE A 1029 -43.33 -15.13 -1.77
N CYS A 1030 -43.46 -14.04 -1.02
CA CYS A 1030 -44.08 -14.04 0.30
C CYS A 1030 -45.39 -13.25 0.21
N VAL A 1031 -46.48 -13.85 0.68
CA VAL A 1031 -47.80 -13.24 0.75
C VAL A 1031 -48.17 -13.01 2.21
N TYR A 1032 -48.34 -11.74 2.56
CA TYR A 1032 -48.77 -11.31 3.88
C TYR A 1032 -50.30 -11.28 3.92
N SER A 1033 -50.90 -12.02 4.86
CA SER A 1033 -52.35 -12.06 5.05
C SER A 1033 -52.70 -11.95 6.52
N VAL A 1034 -53.84 -11.35 6.82
CA VAL A 1034 -54.33 -11.22 8.19
C VAL A 1034 -54.94 -12.57 8.61
N GLN A 1035 -54.42 -13.16 9.68
CA GLN A 1035 -54.83 -14.45 10.21
C GLN A 1035 -54.84 -14.44 11.75
N ASN A 1036 -55.52 -15.41 12.35
CA ASN A 1036 -55.45 -15.64 13.79
C ASN A 1036 -54.11 -16.32 14.15
N THR A 1037 -53.37 -15.79 15.13
CA THR A 1037 -52.03 -16.26 15.49
C THR A 1037 -51.99 -17.42 16.48
N ASP A 1038 -53.12 -17.81 17.09
CA ASP A 1038 -53.21 -18.94 18.04
C ASP A 1038 -53.50 -20.29 17.38
N SER A 1039 -53.62 -20.35 16.05
CA SER A 1039 -53.83 -21.61 15.31
C SER A 1039 -52.51 -22.37 15.05
N GLU A 1040 -51.70 -22.63 16.08
CA GLU A 1040 -50.64 -23.66 16.00
C GLU A 1040 -51.29 -25.05 16.11
N ASN A 1041 -51.92 -25.49 15.02
CA ASN A 1041 -52.02 -26.88 14.56
C ASN A 1041 -52.93 -26.94 13.32
N THR A 1042 -52.36 -26.74 12.15
CA THR A 1042 -52.80 -27.48 10.96
C THR A 1042 -51.58 -27.67 10.07
N SER A 1043 -50.87 -28.75 10.35
CA SER A 1043 -50.20 -29.52 9.30
C SER A 1043 -51.20 -29.72 8.17
N VAL A 1044 -50.87 -29.22 6.98
CA VAL A 1044 -51.43 -29.74 5.74
C VAL A 1044 -50.26 -29.96 4.79
N GLU A 1045 -50.17 -31.23 4.38
CA GLU A 1045 -49.22 -31.85 3.45
C GLU A 1045 -49.04 -31.12 2.12
#